data_AF-A0A4R4CYL5-F1
#
_entry.id   AF-A0A4R4CYL5-F1
#
_cell.length_a   1.000
_cell.length_b   1.000
_cell.length_c   1.000
_cell.angle_alpha   90.00
_cell.angle_beta   90.00
_cell.angle_gamma   90.00
#
_symmetry.space_group_name_H-M   'P 1'
#
loop_
_entity.id
_entity.type
_entity.pdbx_description
1 polymer ?
#
loop_
_entity_poly.entity_id
_entity_poly.type
_entity_poly.pdbx_seq_one_letter_code
_entity_poly.pdbx_strand_id
1 'polypeptide(L)'
;MNTSKKSYFTSGGLLIHSVTEEVDKSYREKIITGLNDVQGAYFCSSFEYPGRYTRWDIGFIHPPIEIRTFGRNIEITALDQKGLVLLEFIYDVLLREAYLETLAREQYKITGRVAVSQEFFPEEQRSRQKSVFSVVRSLLEAFYSDLDAFLGLYGSFGYDLIFQFESIDLKRPRDEAQADMVLFIPDEIFVIDHQKDDCFRTRYDFEFNGLSSLGRAKKNLSTAGKMPNHIQTTQKEVPNDTEGRYAEKVRIAKDYFKRGDLFEVVPSHTFYRACKIQPSEIFQNLKKINPSPYGFLIHLGDEHLIGSSPEMFVRVEGKRIETCPISGTIPRGRDAFEDAERIRQLLNSHKDESELTMCTDVDRNDKSRICVPGTVKVLGRRQIEMYSHLIHTVDHVEGILADGYDALDAFMTHMWAVTVTGAPKKAAVQWIEDHEESNRLWYGGAVGILSFDGRTNTGLTLRTIHLKDGTAGVRVGATLLYDSIPEEEEKETVVKAEALLKVLGDTNADITANTEELPTVCPLRQENTADPLQVPLQIPLQVLLVDHEDSFVHTLAGYFRKAGCQVVTMRHQLAREALKKERYDLVVLSPGPGKPSDFKLRETIGRCLDKGIPLFGVCLGLQGIVEYFDGKLGVLDVPVHGKQSALKISPGSVIFQNLANLRVGRYHSLFAEKVPPELEITAWTEDGVVMAVENKDKTILAVQFHPESIMSMEEDQGFRIITNILPKRGGACCA
;
A
#
# COMPACT_ATOMS: atom_id res chain seq x y z
N MET A 1 -8.10 13.72 -39.88
CA MET A 1 -7.86 12.73 -38.82
C MET A 1 -6.58 12.01 -39.14
N ASN A 2 -5.53 12.25 -38.35
CA ASN A 2 -4.27 11.54 -38.48
C ASN A 2 -4.45 10.11 -37.93
N THR A 3 -4.30 9.10 -38.79
CA THR A 3 -4.30 7.70 -38.38
C THR A 3 -2.85 7.22 -38.32
N SER A 4 -2.40 6.79 -37.15
CA SER A 4 -1.09 6.18 -36.94
C SER A 4 -1.25 4.66 -36.91
N LYS A 5 -0.38 3.93 -37.62
CA LYS A 5 -0.33 2.48 -37.61
C LYS A 5 1.04 2.02 -37.15
N LYS A 6 1.08 1.06 -36.23
CA LYS A 6 2.33 0.45 -35.75
C LYS A 6 2.19 -1.06 -35.74
N SER A 7 3.31 -1.75 -35.86
CA SER A 7 3.39 -3.18 -35.62
C SER A 7 4.69 -3.48 -34.91
N TYR A 8 4.61 -4.27 -33.85
CA TYR A 8 5.76 -4.56 -32.99
C TYR A 8 5.63 -5.93 -32.34
N PHE A 9 6.77 -6.53 -32.01
CA PHE A 9 6.82 -7.74 -31.21
C PHE A 9 6.93 -7.39 -29.73
N THR A 10 6.24 -8.13 -28.88
CA THR A 10 6.51 -8.15 -27.45
C THR A 10 7.74 -9.01 -27.15
N SER A 11 8.30 -8.88 -25.94
CA SER A 11 9.40 -9.74 -25.47
C SER A 11 9.07 -11.24 -25.53
N GLY A 12 7.80 -11.62 -25.33
CA GLY A 12 7.32 -13.00 -25.45
C GLY A 12 7.08 -13.49 -26.88
N GLY A 13 7.24 -12.64 -27.89
CA GLY A 13 7.08 -13.00 -29.30
C GLY A 13 5.65 -12.86 -29.86
N LEU A 14 4.74 -12.18 -29.15
CA LEU A 14 3.43 -11.80 -29.67
C LEU A 14 3.61 -10.64 -30.66
N LEU A 15 3.09 -10.76 -31.88
CA LEU A 15 3.04 -9.64 -32.83
C LEU A 15 1.76 -8.84 -32.58
N ILE A 16 1.90 -7.55 -32.29
CA ILE A 16 0.79 -6.62 -32.07
C ILE A 16 0.74 -5.63 -33.22
N HIS A 17 -0.43 -5.49 -33.83
CA HIS A 17 -0.76 -4.42 -34.76
C HIS A 17 -1.64 -3.41 -34.04
N SER A 18 -1.23 -2.14 -34.01
CA SER A 18 -2.03 -1.07 -33.43
C SER A 18 -2.39 0.00 -34.44
N VAL A 19 -3.62 0.50 -34.34
CA VAL A 19 -4.14 1.62 -35.14
C VAL A 19 -4.67 2.67 -34.18
N THR A 20 -4.00 3.82 -34.13
CA THR A 20 -4.41 4.97 -33.33
C THR A 20 -5.05 6.01 -34.23
N GLU A 21 -6.23 6.48 -33.84
CA GLU A 21 -6.95 7.55 -34.53
C GLU A 21 -7.48 8.56 -33.53
N GLU A 22 -7.52 9.82 -33.94
CA GLU A 22 -8.14 10.89 -33.19
C GLU A 22 -9.67 10.71 -33.18
N VAL A 23 -10.29 10.88 -32.02
CA VAL A 23 -11.73 10.71 -31.83
C VAL A 23 -12.32 11.86 -31.02
N ASP A 24 -13.62 12.06 -31.15
CA ASP A 24 -14.33 13.10 -30.41
C ASP A 24 -14.50 12.70 -28.93
N LYS A 25 -14.38 13.68 -28.02
CA LYS A 25 -14.51 13.48 -26.57
C LYS A 25 -15.87 12.95 -26.13
N SER A 26 -16.93 13.10 -26.95
CA SER A 26 -18.25 12.49 -26.71
C SER A 26 -18.20 10.96 -26.65
N TYR A 27 -17.13 10.33 -27.14
CA TYR A 27 -16.91 8.90 -26.99
C TYR A 27 -16.78 8.46 -25.53
N ARG A 28 -16.39 9.37 -24.62
CA ARG A 28 -16.41 9.15 -23.17
C ARG A 28 -17.78 8.66 -22.67
N GLU A 29 -18.87 9.31 -23.10
CA GLU A 29 -20.21 8.92 -22.66
C GLU A 29 -20.60 7.53 -23.18
N LYS A 30 -20.13 7.15 -24.38
CA LYS A 30 -20.37 5.80 -24.92
C LYS A 30 -19.72 4.72 -24.05
N ILE A 31 -18.51 4.97 -23.54
CA ILE A 31 -17.83 4.04 -22.63
C ILE A 31 -18.57 3.99 -21.30
N ILE A 32 -18.81 5.15 -20.67
CA ILE A 32 -19.45 5.24 -19.35
C ILE A 32 -20.84 4.58 -19.37
N THR A 33 -21.67 4.85 -20.37
CA THR A 33 -22.99 4.20 -20.50
C THR A 33 -22.88 2.73 -20.89
N GLY A 34 -21.91 2.36 -21.73
CA GLY A 34 -21.69 0.95 -22.11
C GLY A 34 -21.35 0.07 -20.91
N LEU A 35 -20.61 0.60 -19.94
CA LEU A 35 -20.25 -0.10 -18.69
C LEU A 35 -21.44 -0.44 -17.78
N ASN A 36 -22.67 -0.04 -18.13
CA ASN A 36 -23.86 -0.59 -17.47
C ASN A 36 -24.06 -2.08 -17.81
N ASP A 37 -23.80 -2.45 -19.07
CA ASP A 37 -24.22 -3.74 -19.63
C ASP A 37 -23.05 -4.65 -20.01
N VAL A 38 -21.85 -4.11 -20.18
CA VAL A 38 -20.71 -4.86 -20.71
C VAL A 38 -19.46 -4.64 -19.87
N GLN A 39 -18.63 -5.68 -19.81
CA GLN A 39 -17.37 -5.65 -19.07
C GLN A 39 -16.41 -4.62 -19.66
N GLY A 40 -15.63 -4.03 -18.78
CA GLY A 40 -14.66 -3.00 -19.11
C GLY A 40 -14.36 -2.12 -17.91
N ALA A 41 -13.62 -1.05 -18.16
CA ALA A 41 -13.30 -0.08 -17.13
C ALA A 41 -13.19 1.32 -17.74
N TYR A 42 -13.50 2.32 -16.93
CA TYR A 42 -13.20 3.71 -17.18
C TYR A 42 -12.54 4.30 -15.92
N PHE A 43 -11.33 4.82 -16.10
CA PHE A 43 -10.53 5.50 -15.08
C PHE A 43 -10.38 6.95 -15.48
N CYS A 44 -10.42 7.86 -14.52
CA CYS A 44 -10.22 9.28 -14.76
C CYS A 44 -9.53 9.95 -13.59
N SER A 45 -8.70 10.94 -13.91
CA SER A 45 -8.15 11.86 -12.93
C SER A 45 -8.56 13.29 -13.28
N SER A 46 -9.44 13.87 -12.47
CA SER A 46 -10.02 15.19 -12.72
C SER A 46 -9.31 16.33 -11.96
N PHE A 47 -8.23 16.06 -11.22
CA PHE A 47 -7.53 17.06 -10.41
C PHE A 47 -6.07 17.22 -10.81
N GLU A 48 -5.60 18.47 -10.73
CA GLU A 48 -4.21 18.82 -10.93
C GLU A 48 -3.58 19.21 -9.60
N TYR A 49 -2.59 18.43 -9.19
CA TYR A 49 -1.50 18.91 -8.34
C TYR A 49 -0.22 18.76 -9.17
N PRO A 50 0.47 19.86 -9.53
CA PRO A 50 1.64 19.81 -10.40
C PRO A 50 2.66 18.78 -9.91
N GLY A 51 3.07 17.88 -10.81
CA GLY A 51 4.03 16.79 -10.52
C GLY A 51 3.46 15.60 -9.75
N ARG A 52 2.20 15.64 -9.29
CA ARG A 52 1.59 14.59 -8.44
C ARG A 52 0.47 13.81 -9.13
N TYR A 53 -0.48 14.45 -9.81
CA TYR A 53 -1.56 13.74 -10.51
C TYR A 53 -1.54 14.06 -12.01
N THR A 54 -1.58 13.03 -12.84
CA THR A 54 -1.60 13.16 -14.30
C THR A 54 -3.04 13.18 -14.80
N ARG A 55 -3.37 14.12 -15.70
CA ARG A 55 -4.73 14.30 -16.20
C ARG A 55 -5.05 13.39 -17.38
N TRP A 56 -5.40 12.15 -17.09
CA TRP A 56 -5.85 11.19 -18.11
C TRP A 56 -7.23 10.65 -17.79
N ASP A 57 -8.07 10.55 -18.83
CA ASP A 57 -9.17 9.59 -18.83
C ASP A 57 -8.75 8.41 -19.70
N ILE A 58 -8.90 7.19 -19.19
CA ILE A 58 -8.61 5.97 -19.93
C ILE A 58 -9.81 5.05 -19.80
N GLY A 59 -10.34 4.54 -20.91
CA GLY A 59 -11.48 3.64 -20.87
C GLY A 59 -11.53 2.65 -22.00
N PHE A 60 -12.23 1.54 -21.76
CA PHE A 60 -12.50 0.50 -22.73
C PHE A 60 -13.74 -0.30 -22.34
N ILE A 61 -14.35 -0.93 -23.35
CA ILE A 61 -15.45 -1.89 -23.21
C ILE A 61 -15.18 -3.10 -24.11
N HIS A 62 -15.75 -4.25 -23.76
CA HIS A 62 -15.55 -5.51 -24.47
C HIS A 62 -14.07 -5.94 -24.56
N PRO A 63 -13.37 -6.08 -23.42
CA PRO A 63 -12.01 -6.61 -23.45
C PRO A 63 -12.00 -8.05 -24.00
N PRO A 64 -10.99 -8.47 -24.78
CA PRO A 64 -10.86 -9.85 -25.25
C PRO A 64 -10.52 -10.87 -24.15
N ILE A 65 -9.83 -10.45 -23.08
CA ILE A 65 -9.36 -11.32 -22.00
C ILE A 65 -9.83 -10.76 -20.65
N GLU A 66 -10.34 -11.65 -19.80
CA GLU A 66 -10.47 -11.48 -18.36
C GLU A 66 -9.49 -12.42 -17.64
N ILE A 67 -8.81 -11.93 -16.60
CA ILE A 67 -8.02 -12.69 -15.65
C ILE A 67 -8.66 -12.52 -14.29
N ARG A 68 -9.07 -13.62 -13.67
CA ARG A 68 -9.71 -13.64 -12.36
C ARG A 68 -8.95 -14.57 -11.42
N THR A 69 -8.89 -14.21 -10.13
CA THR A 69 -8.31 -15.07 -9.10
C THR A 69 -9.24 -15.29 -7.93
N PHE A 70 -9.05 -16.44 -7.29
CA PHE A 70 -9.78 -16.89 -6.11
C PHE A 70 -8.77 -17.51 -5.14
N GLY A 71 -8.21 -16.68 -4.27
CA GLY A 71 -7.04 -17.05 -3.50
C GLY A 71 -5.89 -17.42 -4.43
N ARG A 72 -5.44 -18.67 -4.40
CA ARG A 72 -4.33 -19.15 -5.25
C ARG A 72 -4.75 -19.76 -6.58
N ASN A 73 -6.06 -19.83 -6.86
CA ASN A 73 -6.57 -20.30 -8.14
C ASN A 73 -6.63 -19.13 -9.13
N ILE A 74 -6.32 -19.41 -10.39
CA ILE A 74 -6.42 -18.46 -11.50
C ILE A 74 -7.38 -18.98 -12.56
N GLU A 75 -8.14 -18.07 -13.16
CA GLU A 75 -8.94 -18.30 -14.34
C GLU A 75 -8.67 -17.19 -15.37
N ILE A 76 -8.28 -17.56 -16.59
CA ILE A 76 -8.06 -16.61 -17.69
C ILE A 76 -9.01 -16.97 -18.81
N THR A 77 -9.94 -16.08 -19.14
CA THR A 77 -11.06 -16.36 -20.06
C THR A 77 -10.98 -15.47 -21.29
N ALA A 78 -11.12 -16.08 -22.47
CA ALA A 78 -11.34 -15.38 -23.73
C ALA A 78 -12.82 -15.00 -23.87
N LEU A 79 -13.11 -13.70 -23.88
CA LEU A 79 -14.47 -13.17 -23.99
C LEU A 79 -14.92 -13.02 -25.46
N ASP A 80 -13.97 -12.96 -26.40
CA ASP A 80 -14.23 -12.86 -27.83
C ASP A 80 -13.20 -13.64 -28.70
N GLN A 81 -13.37 -13.57 -30.02
CA GLN A 81 -12.49 -14.26 -30.98
C GLN A 81 -11.05 -13.77 -31.02
N LYS A 82 -10.78 -12.54 -30.59
CA LYS A 82 -9.41 -12.03 -30.45
C LYS A 82 -8.77 -12.58 -29.19
N GLY A 83 -9.56 -12.70 -28.12
CA GLY A 83 -9.19 -13.36 -26.87
C GLY A 83 -8.65 -14.77 -27.07
N LEU A 84 -9.17 -15.52 -28.03
CA LEU A 84 -8.65 -16.86 -28.35
C LEU A 84 -7.17 -16.86 -28.81
N VAL A 85 -6.73 -15.82 -29.52
CA VAL A 85 -5.33 -15.69 -29.95
C VAL A 85 -4.44 -15.35 -28.76
N LEU A 86 -4.89 -14.41 -27.92
CA LEU A 86 -4.21 -14.06 -26.68
C LEU A 86 -4.17 -15.24 -25.70
N LEU A 87 -5.21 -16.06 -25.64
CA LEU A 87 -5.27 -17.24 -24.78
C LEU A 87 -4.24 -18.30 -25.20
N GLU A 88 -3.99 -18.48 -26.51
CA GLU A 88 -2.90 -19.33 -27.00
C GLU A 88 -1.54 -18.84 -26.50
N PHE A 89 -1.28 -17.53 -26.66
CA PHE A 89 -0.05 -16.91 -26.22
C PHE A 89 0.16 -17.01 -24.71
N ILE A 90 -0.85 -16.66 -23.93
CA ILE A 90 -0.83 -16.74 -22.47
C ILE A 90 -0.60 -18.19 -22.01
N TYR A 91 -1.23 -19.18 -22.64
CA TYR A 91 -1.01 -20.58 -22.29
C TYR A 91 0.42 -21.02 -22.58
N ASP A 92 1.00 -20.66 -23.72
CA ASP A 92 2.40 -20.97 -24.06
C ASP A 92 3.40 -20.35 -23.07
N VAL A 93 3.13 -19.13 -22.60
CA VAL A 93 3.90 -18.46 -21.54
C VAL A 93 3.80 -19.26 -20.23
N LEU A 94 2.57 -19.50 -19.74
CA LEU A 94 2.35 -20.14 -18.45
C LEU A 94 2.76 -21.61 -18.40
N LEU A 95 2.76 -22.32 -19.54
CA LEU A 95 3.19 -23.72 -19.62
C LEU A 95 4.66 -23.91 -19.22
N ARG A 96 5.47 -22.84 -19.26
CA ARG A 96 6.91 -22.85 -18.95
C ARG A 96 7.19 -22.53 -17.47
N GLU A 97 6.16 -22.23 -16.69
CA GLU A 97 6.31 -21.67 -15.35
C GLU A 97 6.24 -22.72 -14.24
N ALA A 98 7.34 -22.86 -13.49
CA ALA A 98 7.48 -23.87 -12.44
C ALA A 98 6.73 -23.54 -11.13
N TYR A 99 6.16 -22.33 -11.00
CA TYR A 99 5.38 -21.95 -9.81
C TYR A 99 3.93 -22.42 -9.85
N LEU A 100 3.45 -22.93 -10.98
CA LEU A 100 2.10 -23.47 -11.13
C LEU A 100 2.07 -24.94 -10.71
N GLU A 101 1.20 -25.27 -9.77
CA GLU A 101 0.92 -26.64 -9.34
C GLU A 101 0.03 -27.35 -10.37
N THR A 102 -0.96 -26.63 -10.89
CA THR A 102 -1.85 -27.10 -11.94
C THR A 102 -2.00 -26.03 -13.01
N LEU A 103 -2.13 -26.49 -14.26
CA LEU A 103 -2.47 -25.65 -15.41
C LEU A 103 -3.26 -26.50 -16.40
N ALA A 104 -4.46 -26.07 -16.74
CA ALA A 104 -5.32 -26.69 -17.72
C ALA A 104 -5.84 -25.65 -18.69
N ARG A 105 -6.09 -26.09 -19.92
CA ARG A 105 -6.69 -25.26 -20.96
C ARG A 105 -7.91 -25.94 -21.54
N GLU A 106 -8.98 -25.17 -21.58
CA GLU A 106 -10.22 -25.47 -22.28
C GLU A 106 -10.34 -24.56 -23.51
N GLN A 107 -11.44 -24.69 -24.25
CA GLN A 107 -11.63 -23.96 -25.51
C GLN A 107 -11.55 -22.43 -25.33
N TYR A 108 -12.10 -21.89 -24.25
CA TYR A 108 -12.21 -20.45 -24.00
C TYR A 108 -11.59 -20.01 -22.67
N LYS A 109 -10.95 -20.93 -21.94
CA LYS A 109 -10.48 -20.67 -20.58
C LYS A 109 -9.18 -21.40 -20.27
N ILE A 110 -8.30 -20.77 -19.51
CA ILE A 110 -7.18 -21.40 -18.81
C ILE A 110 -7.51 -21.38 -17.32
N THR A 111 -7.31 -22.51 -16.64
CA THR A 111 -7.41 -22.61 -15.19
C THR A 111 -6.09 -23.09 -14.62
N GLY A 112 -5.75 -22.64 -13.42
CA GLY A 112 -4.53 -23.09 -12.77
C GLY A 112 -4.51 -22.76 -11.29
N ARG A 113 -3.49 -23.28 -10.61
CA ARG A 113 -3.27 -23.04 -9.18
C ARG A 113 -1.80 -22.75 -8.92
N VAL A 114 -1.52 -21.70 -8.18
CA VAL A 114 -0.15 -21.35 -7.78
C VAL A 114 0.26 -22.13 -6.54
N ALA A 115 1.41 -22.80 -6.62
CA ALA A 115 1.97 -23.58 -5.52
C ALA A 115 2.29 -22.70 -4.30
N VAL A 116 2.05 -23.25 -3.10
CA VAL A 116 2.46 -22.61 -1.84
C VAL A 116 3.96 -22.83 -1.64
N SER A 117 4.71 -21.76 -1.39
CA SER A 117 6.12 -21.88 -1.01
C SER A 117 6.26 -22.03 0.50
N GLN A 118 7.11 -22.96 0.94
CA GLN A 118 7.60 -23.07 2.32
C GLN A 118 9.10 -22.74 2.40
N GLU A 119 9.66 -22.16 1.35
CA GLU A 119 11.08 -21.82 1.31
C GLU A 119 11.42 -20.71 2.30
N PHE A 120 12.63 -20.77 2.84
CA PHE A 120 13.17 -19.71 3.69
C PHE A 120 13.68 -18.58 2.80
N PHE A 121 13.21 -17.37 3.02
CA PHE A 121 13.67 -16.20 2.26
C PHE A 121 13.92 -15.00 3.19
N PRO A 122 14.90 -14.14 2.86
CA PRO A 122 15.04 -12.83 3.48
C PRO A 122 13.81 -11.97 3.21
N GLU A 123 13.43 -11.11 4.15
CA GLU A 123 12.26 -10.24 4.04
C GLU A 123 12.29 -9.37 2.77
N GLU A 124 13.47 -8.97 2.29
CA GLU A 124 13.67 -8.24 1.03
C GLU A 124 13.16 -8.98 -0.22
N GLN A 125 13.01 -10.31 -0.14
CA GLN A 125 12.54 -11.16 -1.24
C GLN A 125 11.06 -11.57 -1.11
N ARG A 126 10.30 -11.02 -0.15
CA ARG A 126 8.89 -11.40 0.06
C ARG A 126 8.03 -11.24 -1.20
N SER A 127 8.24 -10.18 -1.97
CA SER A 127 7.51 -9.95 -3.24
C SER A 127 7.82 -10.98 -4.33
N ARG A 128 8.85 -11.81 -4.14
CA ARG A 128 9.21 -12.92 -5.03
C ARG A 128 8.56 -14.25 -4.62
N GLN A 129 7.88 -14.30 -3.48
CA GLN A 129 7.14 -15.49 -3.06
C GLN A 129 6.08 -15.86 -4.10
N LYS A 130 5.98 -17.16 -4.39
CA LYS A 130 4.97 -17.74 -5.30
C LYS A 130 3.57 -17.33 -4.86
N SER A 131 2.89 -16.60 -5.72
CA SER A 131 1.53 -16.06 -5.52
C SER A 131 0.86 -15.84 -6.87
N VAL A 132 -0.41 -15.42 -6.89
CA VAL A 132 -1.07 -15.02 -8.15
C VAL A 132 -0.35 -13.89 -8.87
N PHE A 133 0.43 -13.08 -8.15
CA PHE A 133 1.28 -12.05 -8.75
C PHE A 133 2.47 -12.61 -9.52
N SER A 134 2.87 -13.87 -9.30
CA SER A 134 3.83 -14.55 -10.17
C SER A 134 3.28 -14.69 -11.59
N VAL A 135 1.99 -15.00 -11.73
CA VAL A 135 1.29 -15.05 -13.03
C VAL A 135 1.26 -13.65 -13.65
N VAL A 136 0.86 -12.64 -12.88
CA VAL A 136 0.86 -11.25 -13.35
C VAL A 136 2.25 -10.83 -13.84
N ARG A 137 3.32 -11.18 -13.11
CA ARG A 137 4.70 -10.88 -13.50
C ARG A 137 5.08 -11.54 -14.83
N SER A 138 4.84 -12.84 -15.00
CA SER A 138 5.13 -13.52 -16.27
C SER A 138 4.36 -12.94 -17.45
N LEU A 139 3.12 -12.47 -17.22
CA LEU A 139 2.37 -11.75 -18.23
C LEU A 139 2.97 -10.38 -18.54
N LEU A 140 3.31 -9.58 -17.53
CA LEU A 140 3.95 -8.28 -17.75
C LEU A 140 5.27 -8.43 -18.54
N GLU A 141 6.08 -9.42 -18.21
CA GLU A 141 7.34 -9.72 -18.91
C GLU A 141 7.10 -10.20 -20.35
N ALA A 142 6.14 -11.10 -20.57
CA ALA A 142 5.86 -11.65 -21.90
C ALA A 142 5.21 -10.63 -22.85
N PHE A 143 4.37 -9.72 -22.32
CA PHE A 143 3.73 -8.66 -23.10
C PHE A 143 4.59 -7.39 -23.23
N TYR A 144 5.75 -7.32 -22.56
CA TYR A 144 6.59 -6.12 -22.54
C TYR A 144 6.94 -5.60 -23.95
N SER A 145 6.82 -4.28 -24.12
CA SER A 145 7.27 -3.49 -25.27
C SER A 145 7.39 -2.02 -24.85
N ASP A 146 8.45 -1.33 -25.30
CA ASP A 146 8.65 0.10 -25.09
C ASP A 146 7.94 0.98 -26.15
N LEU A 147 7.29 0.33 -27.13
CA LEU A 147 6.64 0.99 -28.27
C LEU A 147 5.17 1.36 -27.99
N ASP A 148 4.62 0.93 -26.84
CA ASP A 148 3.24 1.16 -26.43
C ASP A 148 3.11 1.56 -24.96
N ALA A 149 2.54 2.73 -24.75
CA ALA A 149 2.41 3.35 -23.43
C ALA A 149 1.08 3.06 -22.73
N PHE A 150 0.12 2.41 -23.40
CA PHE A 150 -1.23 2.25 -22.86
C PHE A 150 -1.65 0.78 -22.76
N LEU A 151 -1.13 -0.12 -23.60
CA LEU A 151 -1.51 -1.53 -23.44
C LEU A 151 -1.00 -2.09 -22.09
N GLY A 152 -1.87 -2.80 -21.37
CA GLY A 152 -1.59 -3.29 -20.03
C GLY A 152 -2.71 -4.12 -19.43
N LEU A 153 -2.59 -4.39 -18.14
CA LEU A 153 -3.59 -5.06 -17.30
C LEU A 153 -4.38 -4.00 -16.52
N TYR A 154 -5.70 -4.01 -16.70
CA TYR A 154 -6.61 -3.02 -16.13
C TYR A 154 -7.64 -3.68 -15.23
N GLY A 155 -7.86 -3.15 -14.03
CA GLY A 155 -8.97 -3.63 -13.20
C GLY A 155 -8.79 -3.38 -11.72
N SER A 156 -9.11 -4.41 -10.93
CA SER A 156 -9.32 -4.32 -9.49
C SER A 156 -8.57 -5.42 -8.75
N PHE A 157 -8.05 -5.05 -7.58
CA PHE A 157 -7.31 -5.90 -6.65
C PHE A 157 -8.03 -5.86 -5.30
N GLY A 158 -8.48 -7.01 -4.83
CA GLY A 158 -9.24 -7.17 -3.59
C GLY A 158 -8.33 -7.28 -2.36
N TYR A 159 -8.90 -6.96 -1.20
CA TYR A 159 -8.16 -6.91 0.07
C TYR A 159 -7.49 -8.24 0.43
N ASP A 160 -8.19 -9.35 0.18
CA ASP A 160 -7.77 -10.71 0.57
C ASP A 160 -6.48 -11.19 -0.13
N LEU A 161 -6.00 -10.48 -1.16
CA LEU A 161 -4.70 -10.76 -1.81
C LEU A 161 -3.53 -10.71 -0.81
N ILE A 162 -3.64 -9.91 0.26
CA ILE A 162 -2.61 -9.78 1.29
C ILE A 162 -2.34 -11.11 2.03
N PHE A 163 -3.35 -12.00 2.11
CA PHE A 163 -3.23 -13.29 2.78
C PHE A 163 -2.34 -14.28 2.03
N GLN A 164 -1.90 -13.95 0.81
CA GLN A 164 -0.90 -14.75 0.10
C GLN A 164 0.53 -14.45 0.56
N PHE A 165 0.74 -13.33 1.28
CA PHE A 165 2.05 -12.80 1.69
C PHE A 165 2.22 -12.69 3.21
N GLU A 166 1.12 -12.45 3.93
CA GLU A 166 1.10 -12.42 5.39
C GLU A 166 0.32 -13.61 5.93
N SER A 167 0.90 -14.25 6.95
CA SER A 167 0.24 -15.37 7.65
C SER A 167 -0.78 -14.80 8.63
N ILE A 168 -2.05 -14.94 8.29
CA ILE A 168 -3.22 -14.47 9.06
C ILE A 168 -4.11 -15.67 9.37
N ASP A 169 -4.55 -15.78 10.62
CA ASP A 169 -5.51 -16.79 11.05
C ASP A 169 -6.91 -16.36 10.61
N LEU A 170 -7.37 -16.94 9.49
CA LEU A 170 -8.67 -16.62 8.90
C LEU A 170 -9.81 -17.16 9.78
N LYS A 171 -10.71 -16.27 10.21
CA LYS A 171 -11.90 -16.64 11.01
C LYS A 171 -13.15 -16.84 10.17
N ARG A 172 -13.24 -16.16 9.02
CA ARG A 172 -14.44 -16.21 8.17
C ARG A 172 -14.22 -17.08 6.93
N PRO A 173 -15.22 -17.87 6.50
CA PRO A 173 -15.17 -18.53 5.20
C PRO A 173 -15.21 -17.48 4.07
N ARG A 174 -14.49 -17.75 2.99
CA ARG A 174 -14.62 -17.02 1.73
C ARG A 174 -15.45 -17.88 0.78
N ASP A 175 -16.38 -17.26 0.07
CA ASP A 175 -17.13 -17.96 -0.99
C ASP A 175 -16.14 -18.37 -2.09
N GLU A 176 -16.30 -19.58 -2.66
CA GLU A 176 -15.46 -20.05 -3.76
C GLU A 176 -15.60 -19.16 -5.01
N ALA A 177 -16.74 -18.48 -5.16
CA ALA A 177 -16.98 -17.49 -6.21
C ALA A 177 -16.52 -16.07 -5.85
N GLN A 178 -15.94 -15.84 -4.66
CA GLN A 178 -15.43 -14.54 -4.25
C GLN A 178 -14.08 -14.26 -4.93
N ALA A 179 -14.10 -13.50 -6.02
CA ALA A 179 -12.86 -13.06 -6.67
C ALA A 179 -12.06 -12.12 -5.77
N ASP A 180 -10.74 -12.27 -5.76
CA ASP A 180 -9.81 -11.36 -5.08
C ASP A 180 -8.94 -10.55 -6.06
N MET A 181 -8.98 -10.84 -7.35
CA MET A 181 -8.43 -9.99 -8.41
C MET A 181 -9.23 -10.19 -9.70
N VAL A 182 -9.50 -9.11 -10.42
CA VAL A 182 -10.07 -9.14 -11.77
C VAL A 182 -9.35 -8.11 -12.63
N LEU A 183 -8.65 -8.58 -13.67
CA LEU A 183 -7.91 -7.76 -14.62
C LEU A 183 -8.34 -8.06 -16.05
N PHE A 184 -8.26 -7.06 -16.91
CA PHE A 184 -8.58 -7.14 -18.33
C PHE A 184 -7.38 -6.77 -19.19
N ILE A 185 -7.24 -7.43 -20.34
CA ILE A 185 -6.39 -6.97 -21.43
C ILE A 185 -7.33 -6.40 -22.51
N PRO A 186 -7.33 -5.08 -22.77
CA PRO A 186 -8.18 -4.48 -23.79
C PRO A 186 -7.62 -4.64 -25.22
N ASP A 187 -8.49 -4.73 -26.22
CA ASP A 187 -8.13 -4.65 -27.64
C ASP A 187 -8.52 -3.30 -28.28
N GLU A 188 -9.15 -2.42 -27.51
CA GLU A 188 -9.49 -1.06 -27.89
C GLU A 188 -9.40 -0.20 -26.63
N ILE A 189 -8.57 0.84 -26.65
CA ILE A 189 -8.39 1.77 -25.55
C ILE A 189 -8.69 3.17 -26.04
N PHE A 190 -9.49 3.89 -25.29
CA PHE A 190 -9.77 5.30 -25.46
C PHE A 190 -9.02 6.09 -24.41
N VAL A 191 -8.41 7.19 -24.83
CA VAL A 191 -7.57 8.03 -23.98
C VAL A 191 -7.89 9.51 -24.23
N ILE A 192 -8.07 10.27 -23.14
CA ILE A 192 -8.15 11.74 -23.16
C ILE A 192 -6.95 12.28 -22.37
N ASP A 193 -6.15 13.10 -23.02
CA ASP A 193 -5.10 13.90 -22.37
C ASP A 193 -5.66 15.32 -22.16
N HIS A 194 -6.07 15.63 -20.93
CA HIS A 194 -6.66 16.96 -20.63
C HIS A 194 -5.64 18.09 -20.63
N GLN A 195 -4.33 17.78 -20.69
CA GLN A 195 -3.29 18.80 -20.76
C GLN A 195 -3.06 19.26 -22.20
N LYS A 196 -3.07 18.31 -23.15
CA LYS A 196 -2.92 18.60 -24.58
C LYS A 196 -4.24 18.86 -25.29
N ASP A 197 -5.35 18.65 -24.60
CA ASP A 197 -6.70 18.66 -25.16
C ASP A 197 -6.94 17.57 -26.22
N ASP A 198 -6.06 16.56 -26.26
CA ASP A 198 -6.05 15.49 -27.25
C ASP A 198 -6.95 14.32 -26.83
N CYS A 199 -7.58 13.69 -27.81
CA CYS A 199 -8.39 12.51 -27.60
C CYS A 199 -8.18 11.50 -28.71
N PHE A 200 -7.78 10.28 -28.34
CA PHE A 200 -7.45 9.24 -29.30
C PHE A 200 -7.96 7.88 -28.86
N ARG A 201 -8.16 7.03 -29.85
CA ARG A 201 -8.54 5.63 -29.70
C ARG A 201 -7.48 4.78 -30.37
N THR A 202 -6.97 3.80 -29.65
CA THR A 202 -6.06 2.79 -30.19
C THR A 202 -6.76 1.43 -30.22
N ARG A 203 -6.78 0.80 -31.39
CA ARG A 203 -7.28 -0.57 -31.60
C ARG A 203 -6.12 -1.52 -31.84
N TYR A 204 -6.22 -2.71 -31.28
CA TYR A 204 -5.19 -3.74 -31.30
C TYR A 204 -5.68 -5.01 -32.00
N ASP A 205 -4.78 -5.59 -32.80
CA ASP A 205 -4.88 -6.93 -33.34
C ASP A 205 -3.59 -7.69 -33.00
N PHE A 206 -3.73 -9.01 -32.86
CA PHE A 206 -2.70 -9.88 -32.28
C PHE A 206 -2.42 -11.05 -33.22
N GLU A 207 -1.16 -11.41 -33.38
CA GLU A 207 -0.73 -12.62 -34.08
C GLU A 207 0.27 -13.44 -33.26
N PHE A 208 0.03 -14.75 -33.19
CA PHE A 208 0.90 -15.68 -32.49
C PHE A 208 0.77 -17.08 -33.09
N ASN A 209 1.90 -17.75 -33.35
CA ASN A 209 1.95 -19.13 -33.89
C ASN A 209 1.03 -19.36 -35.10
N GLY A 210 0.97 -18.41 -36.03
CA GLY A 210 0.13 -18.50 -37.24
C GLY A 210 -1.37 -18.23 -37.01
N LEU A 211 -1.81 -18.00 -35.78
CA LEU A 211 -3.11 -17.43 -35.47
C LEU A 211 -3.05 -15.92 -35.61
N SER A 212 -4.04 -15.31 -36.25
CA SER A 212 -4.17 -13.85 -36.37
C SER A 212 -5.59 -13.41 -36.02
N SER A 213 -5.70 -12.33 -35.26
CA SER A 213 -6.97 -11.66 -34.95
C SER A 213 -7.37 -10.60 -35.99
N LEU A 214 -6.49 -10.32 -36.95
CA LEU A 214 -6.67 -9.24 -37.92
C LEU A 214 -7.93 -9.45 -38.76
N GLY A 215 -8.82 -8.46 -38.76
CA GLY A 215 -10.09 -8.52 -39.48
C GLY A 215 -11.16 -9.43 -38.85
N ARG A 216 -10.93 -10.00 -37.66
CA ARG A 216 -11.98 -10.73 -36.91
C ARG A 216 -12.95 -9.75 -36.28
N ALA A 217 -14.24 -10.06 -36.38
CA ALA A 217 -15.29 -9.27 -35.72
C ALA A 217 -15.27 -9.51 -34.19
N LYS A 218 -15.63 -8.49 -33.40
CA LYS A 218 -15.97 -8.63 -31.98
C LYS A 218 -17.25 -9.46 -31.85
N LYS A 219 -17.11 -10.78 -31.87
CA LYS A 219 -18.19 -11.73 -31.61
C LYS A 219 -18.02 -12.28 -30.21
N ASN A 220 -18.91 -11.89 -29.30
CA ASN A 220 -18.91 -12.38 -27.92
C ASN A 220 -18.99 -13.90 -27.92
N LEU A 221 -18.00 -14.53 -27.30
CA LEU A 221 -17.90 -15.98 -27.13
C LEU A 221 -18.44 -16.42 -25.77
N SER A 222 -18.49 -15.52 -24.79
CA SER A 222 -19.11 -15.76 -23.49
C SER A 222 -20.55 -15.22 -23.45
N THR A 223 -21.45 -16.02 -22.89
CA THR A 223 -22.79 -15.59 -22.44
C THR A 223 -22.81 -15.14 -20.98
N ALA A 224 -21.65 -15.22 -20.31
CA ALA A 224 -21.47 -14.75 -18.94
C ALA A 224 -21.48 -13.21 -18.94
N GLY A 225 -22.58 -12.60 -18.49
CA GLY A 225 -22.72 -11.14 -18.44
C GLY A 225 -24.04 -10.59 -18.98
N LYS A 226 -24.97 -11.41 -19.48
CA LYS A 226 -26.36 -10.92 -19.56
C LYS A 226 -26.90 -10.82 -18.15
N MET A 227 -26.94 -9.61 -17.58
CA MET A 227 -27.89 -9.33 -16.52
C MET A 227 -29.28 -9.80 -17.01
N PRO A 228 -30.04 -10.58 -16.23
CA PRO A 228 -31.43 -10.80 -16.57
C PRO A 228 -32.10 -9.43 -16.71
N ASN A 229 -32.83 -9.22 -17.83
CA ASN A 229 -33.56 -7.99 -18.17
C ASN A 229 -34.63 -7.57 -17.13
N HIS A 230 -34.71 -8.28 -16.01
CA HIS A 230 -35.39 -7.84 -14.81
C HIS A 230 -34.52 -8.21 -13.62
N ILE A 231 -34.11 -7.19 -12.86
CA ILE A 231 -33.73 -7.34 -11.46
C ILE A 231 -34.95 -7.98 -10.78
N GLN A 232 -34.97 -9.31 -10.63
CA GLN A 232 -35.74 -9.90 -9.56
C GLN A 232 -35.04 -9.41 -8.30
N THR A 233 -35.55 -8.33 -7.71
CA THR A 233 -35.16 -7.88 -6.39
C THR A 233 -35.57 -8.98 -5.42
N THR A 234 -34.75 -10.03 -5.28
CA THR A 234 -34.70 -10.73 -4.02
C THR A 234 -34.14 -9.71 -3.06
N GLN A 235 -35.02 -9.05 -2.31
CA GLN A 235 -34.63 -8.29 -1.13
C GLN A 235 -33.93 -9.29 -0.20
N LYS A 236 -32.62 -9.46 -0.35
CA LYS A 236 -31.81 -9.95 0.75
C LYS A 236 -32.04 -8.95 1.88
N GLU A 237 -32.40 -9.45 3.06
CA GLU A 237 -32.41 -8.62 4.25
C GLU A 237 -31.03 -7.96 4.36
N VAL A 238 -31.02 -6.65 4.16
CA VAL A 238 -29.83 -5.84 4.32
C VAL A 238 -29.51 -5.86 5.81
N PRO A 239 -28.29 -6.28 6.21
CA PRO A 239 -27.85 -6.11 7.58
C PRO A 239 -27.94 -4.62 7.95
N ASN A 240 -28.73 -4.29 8.97
CA ASN A 240 -28.77 -2.93 9.49
C ASN A 240 -27.51 -2.67 10.32
N ASP A 241 -26.85 -1.55 10.05
CA ASP A 241 -25.87 -0.99 10.97
C ASP A 241 -26.62 -0.49 12.21
N THR A 242 -26.17 -0.92 13.39
CA THR A 242 -26.81 -0.61 14.67
C THR A 242 -25.93 0.36 15.44
N GLU A 243 -26.51 1.47 15.92
CA GLU A 243 -25.82 2.48 16.72
C GLU A 243 -25.06 1.83 17.91
N GLY A 244 -23.85 2.31 18.15
CA GLY A 244 -22.93 1.83 19.19
C GLY A 244 -22.10 0.60 18.81
N ARG A 245 -22.40 -0.08 17.69
CA ARG A 245 -21.68 -1.29 17.26
C ARG A 245 -20.27 -0.99 16.79
N TYR A 246 -20.06 0.13 16.08
CA TYR A 246 -18.73 0.56 15.68
C TYR A 246 -17.98 1.11 16.89
N ALA A 247 -18.65 1.90 17.73
CA ALA A 247 -18.07 2.42 18.98
C ALA A 247 -17.51 1.30 19.88
N GLU A 248 -18.16 0.12 19.93
CA GLU A 248 -17.64 -1.01 20.69
C GLU A 248 -16.31 -1.56 20.14
N LYS A 249 -16.16 -1.62 18.81
CA LYS A 249 -14.87 -1.98 18.19
C LYS A 249 -13.77 -1.00 18.57
N VAL A 250 -14.10 0.29 18.71
CA VAL A 250 -13.15 1.31 19.18
C VAL A 250 -12.72 1.03 20.62
N ARG A 251 -13.66 0.71 21.51
CA ARG A 251 -13.34 0.36 22.91
C ARG A 251 -12.41 -0.85 22.98
N ILE A 252 -12.68 -1.89 22.19
CA ILE A 252 -11.81 -3.07 22.10
C ILE A 252 -10.42 -2.68 21.59
N ALA A 253 -10.31 -1.88 20.52
CA ALA A 253 -9.01 -1.46 19.97
C ALA A 253 -8.14 -0.71 21.00
N LYS A 254 -8.77 0.11 21.85
CA LYS A 254 -8.06 0.85 22.92
C LYS A 254 -7.33 -0.05 23.90
N ASP A 255 -7.86 -1.22 24.21
CA ASP A 255 -7.17 -2.20 25.07
C ASP A 255 -5.91 -2.75 24.40
N TYR A 256 -5.93 -2.96 23.08
CA TYR A 256 -4.76 -3.41 22.32
C TYR A 256 -3.69 -2.32 22.25
N PHE A 257 -4.09 -1.06 22.03
CA PHE A 257 -3.17 0.09 22.09
C PHE A 257 -2.49 0.18 23.47
N LYS A 258 -3.27 0.04 24.54
CA LYS A 258 -2.74 0.09 25.91
C LYS A 258 -1.69 -1.00 26.18
N ARG A 259 -1.86 -2.20 25.61
CA ARG A 259 -0.90 -3.30 25.75
C ARG A 259 0.32 -3.17 24.83
N GLY A 260 0.24 -2.34 23.78
CA GLY A 260 1.28 -2.20 22.76
C GLY A 260 1.15 -3.23 21.63
N ASP A 261 -0.01 -3.88 21.50
CA ASP A 261 -0.25 -4.85 20.42
C ASP A 261 -0.49 -4.13 19.08
N LEU A 262 -1.01 -2.90 19.15
CA LEU A 262 -1.31 -2.01 18.03
C LEU A 262 -0.87 -0.58 18.37
N PHE A 263 -0.62 0.22 17.35
CA PHE A 263 -0.46 1.67 17.42
C PHE A 263 -1.65 2.38 16.77
N GLU A 264 -2.16 1.78 15.69
CA GLU A 264 -3.29 2.26 14.91
C GLU A 264 -4.01 1.06 14.27
N VAL A 265 -5.34 1.15 14.11
CA VAL A 265 -6.11 0.19 13.30
C VAL A 265 -7.30 0.86 12.63
N VAL A 266 -7.65 0.41 11.43
CA VAL A 266 -8.74 0.97 10.62
C VAL A 266 -9.84 -0.08 10.41
N PRO A 267 -10.70 -0.36 11.42
CA PRO A 267 -11.87 -1.19 11.20
C PRO A 267 -12.86 -0.55 10.23
N SER A 268 -13.72 -1.39 9.69
CA SER A 268 -14.76 -0.98 8.77
C SER A 268 -16.06 -1.75 8.98
N HIS A 269 -17.12 -1.20 8.42
CA HIS A 269 -18.44 -1.81 8.30
C HIS A 269 -19.11 -1.37 6.99
N THR A 270 -20.16 -2.07 6.59
CA THR A 270 -20.81 -1.86 5.30
C THR A 270 -22.26 -1.45 5.49
N PHE A 271 -22.63 -0.35 4.86
CA PHE A 271 -24.02 0.05 4.68
C PHE A 271 -24.53 -0.51 3.37
N TYR A 272 -25.70 -1.13 3.38
CA TYR A 272 -26.34 -1.58 2.15
C TYR A 272 -27.63 -0.84 1.87
N ARG A 273 -27.92 -0.68 0.57
CA ARG A 273 -29.17 -0.17 0.04
C ARG A 273 -29.54 -0.94 -1.22
N ALA A 274 -30.83 -1.25 -1.37
CA ALA A 274 -31.33 -1.67 -2.67
C ALA A 274 -31.14 -0.51 -3.66
N CYS A 275 -30.63 -0.79 -4.85
CA CYS A 275 -30.33 0.20 -5.86
C CYS A 275 -30.96 -0.18 -7.20
N LYS A 276 -31.62 0.79 -7.82
CA LYS A 276 -32.24 0.65 -9.15
C LYS A 276 -31.62 1.61 -10.18
N ILE A 277 -30.73 2.49 -9.73
CA ILE A 277 -30.04 3.48 -10.56
C ILE A 277 -28.96 2.76 -11.36
N GLN A 278 -28.76 3.17 -12.60
CA GLN A 278 -27.74 2.59 -13.47
C GLN A 278 -26.32 2.96 -12.98
N PRO A 279 -25.32 2.06 -13.07
CA PRO A 279 -23.94 2.33 -12.68
C PRO A 279 -23.36 3.63 -13.25
N SER A 280 -23.63 3.91 -14.53
CA SER A 280 -23.18 5.13 -15.22
C SER A 280 -23.72 6.40 -14.58
N GLU A 281 -24.99 6.38 -14.15
CA GLU A 281 -25.65 7.53 -13.52
C GLU A 281 -25.13 7.71 -12.09
N ILE A 282 -24.93 6.62 -11.34
CA ILE A 282 -24.27 6.66 -10.03
C ILE A 282 -22.89 7.30 -10.16
N PHE A 283 -22.09 6.89 -11.15
CA PHE A 283 -20.76 7.44 -11.38
C PHE A 283 -20.78 8.95 -11.70
N GLN A 284 -21.67 9.37 -12.59
CA GLN A 284 -21.84 10.79 -12.94
C GLN A 284 -22.29 11.63 -11.73
N ASN A 285 -23.20 11.11 -10.91
CA ASN A 285 -23.67 11.79 -9.70
C ASN A 285 -22.55 11.84 -8.64
N LEU A 286 -21.77 10.77 -8.48
CA LEU A 286 -20.63 10.71 -7.57
C LEU A 286 -19.58 11.77 -7.93
N LYS A 287 -19.26 11.92 -9.22
CA LYS A 287 -18.32 12.95 -9.70
C LYS A 287 -18.76 14.38 -9.35
N LYS A 288 -20.08 14.64 -9.34
CA LYS A 288 -20.62 15.97 -8.98
C LYS A 288 -20.50 16.24 -7.49
N ILE A 289 -20.75 15.22 -6.66
CA ILE A 289 -20.83 15.37 -5.19
C ILE A 289 -19.44 15.30 -4.54
N ASN A 290 -18.57 14.40 -5.00
CA ASN A 290 -17.27 14.14 -4.40
C ASN A 290 -16.19 13.92 -5.47
N PRO A 291 -15.75 15.00 -6.13
CA PRO A 291 -14.70 14.91 -7.14
C PRO A 291 -13.36 14.62 -6.43
N SER A 292 -12.66 13.58 -6.88
CA SER A 292 -11.39 13.09 -6.31
C SER A 292 -10.36 12.80 -7.41
N PRO A 293 -9.05 12.68 -7.08
CA PRO A 293 -8.00 12.43 -8.08
C PRO A 293 -8.10 11.06 -8.77
N TYR A 294 -8.78 10.07 -8.18
CA TYR A 294 -8.94 8.72 -8.75
C TYR A 294 -10.42 8.34 -8.90
N GLY A 295 -11.03 8.75 -10.01
CA GLY A 295 -12.39 8.31 -10.37
C GLY A 295 -12.38 7.03 -11.19
N PHE A 296 -13.31 6.12 -10.93
CA PHE A 296 -13.44 4.88 -11.70
C PHE A 296 -14.89 4.35 -11.74
N LEU A 297 -15.20 3.72 -12.87
CA LEU A 297 -16.37 2.87 -13.10
C LEU A 297 -15.86 1.58 -13.76
N ILE A 298 -16.03 0.45 -13.09
CA ILE A 298 -15.51 -0.85 -13.55
C ILE A 298 -16.65 -1.87 -13.52
N HIS A 299 -16.90 -2.51 -14.66
CA HIS A 299 -17.83 -3.62 -14.76
C HIS A 299 -17.04 -4.93 -14.73
N LEU A 300 -17.06 -5.63 -13.60
CA LEU A 300 -16.28 -6.84 -13.34
C LEU A 300 -16.97 -8.13 -13.80
N GLY A 301 -18.16 -8.04 -14.39
CA GLY A 301 -18.91 -9.19 -14.94
C GLY A 301 -20.26 -9.35 -14.27
N ASP A 302 -20.26 -9.78 -13.02
CA ASP A 302 -21.45 -9.91 -12.17
C ASP A 302 -21.62 -8.75 -11.17
N GLU A 303 -20.66 -7.85 -11.11
CA GLU A 303 -20.62 -6.72 -10.16
C GLU A 303 -19.94 -5.49 -10.75
N HIS A 304 -20.26 -4.32 -10.16
CA HIS A 304 -19.67 -3.04 -10.53
C HIS A 304 -18.97 -2.40 -9.34
N LEU A 305 -17.84 -1.76 -9.62
CA LEU A 305 -17.18 -0.85 -8.69
C LEU A 305 -17.28 0.57 -9.23
N ILE A 306 -17.88 1.45 -8.43
CA ILE A 306 -18.08 2.86 -8.76
C ILE A 306 -17.46 3.70 -7.66
N GLY A 307 -16.39 4.43 -7.96
CA GLY A 307 -15.62 5.13 -6.92
C GLY A 307 -14.99 6.44 -7.36
N SER A 308 -14.66 7.23 -6.36
CA SER A 308 -13.93 8.50 -6.47
C SER A 308 -12.96 8.59 -5.29
N SER A 309 -11.86 7.85 -5.41
CA SER A 309 -10.89 7.67 -4.33
C SER A 309 -9.99 8.90 -4.16
N PRO A 310 -9.77 9.35 -2.91
CA PRO A 310 -8.89 10.46 -2.63
C PRO A 310 -7.40 10.06 -2.68
N GLU A 311 -7.07 8.77 -2.56
CA GLU A 311 -5.73 8.33 -2.20
C GLU A 311 -5.06 7.47 -3.28
N MET A 312 -3.87 7.89 -3.69
CA MET A 312 -2.97 7.10 -4.53
C MET A 312 -2.47 5.89 -3.74
N PHE A 313 -2.58 4.69 -4.30
CA PHE A 313 -1.97 3.51 -3.69
C PHE A 313 -0.47 3.46 -4.02
N VAL A 314 -0.12 3.20 -5.28
CA VAL A 314 1.26 3.20 -5.77
C VAL A 314 1.30 3.71 -7.20
N ARG A 315 2.26 4.58 -7.50
CA ARG A 315 2.66 4.94 -8.87
C ARG A 315 4.13 4.63 -9.08
N VAL A 316 4.45 4.04 -10.24
CA VAL A 316 5.85 3.84 -10.68
C VAL A 316 6.02 4.32 -12.12
N GLU A 317 7.02 5.17 -12.31
CA GLU A 317 7.47 5.67 -13.61
C GLU A 317 8.99 5.45 -13.74
N GLY A 318 9.39 4.56 -14.65
CA GLY A 318 10.78 4.10 -14.74
C GLY A 318 11.21 3.42 -13.43
N LYS A 319 12.18 4.01 -12.73
CA LYS A 319 12.64 3.54 -11.41
C LYS A 319 12.06 4.33 -10.24
N ARG A 320 11.29 5.37 -10.50
CA ARG A 320 10.73 6.27 -9.48
C ARG A 320 9.43 5.67 -8.94
N ILE A 321 9.35 5.46 -7.63
CA ILE A 321 8.13 5.03 -6.92
C ILE A 321 7.61 6.18 -6.08
N GLU A 322 6.30 6.40 -6.11
CA GLU A 322 5.62 7.46 -5.38
C GLU A 322 4.33 6.98 -4.71
N THR A 323 4.03 7.57 -3.56
CA THR A 323 2.74 7.46 -2.87
C THR A 323 2.40 8.80 -2.21
N CYS A 324 1.13 8.96 -1.83
CA CYS A 324 0.65 10.17 -1.17
C CYS A 324 -0.24 9.81 0.02
N PRO A 325 0.33 9.46 1.19
CA PRO A 325 -0.44 9.22 2.39
C PRO A 325 -1.30 10.45 2.75
N ILE A 326 -2.56 10.21 3.09
CA ILE A 326 -3.53 11.24 3.44
C ILE A 326 -4.05 10.98 4.85
N SER A 327 -4.09 12.03 5.66
CA SER A 327 -4.84 12.02 6.91
C SER A 327 -5.29 13.45 7.24
N GLY A 328 -6.34 13.59 8.05
CA GLY A 328 -6.95 14.88 8.34
C GLY A 328 -7.77 15.41 7.16
N THR A 329 -9.08 15.53 7.36
CA THR A 329 -10.02 16.00 6.34
C THR A 329 -11.01 16.97 6.95
N ILE A 330 -11.15 18.15 6.35
CA ILE A 330 -12.14 19.15 6.75
C ILE A 330 -12.97 19.60 5.55
N PRO A 331 -14.24 20.00 5.75
CA PRO A 331 -15.03 20.60 4.68
C PRO A 331 -14.53 22.01 4.34
N ARG A 332 -14.70 22.42 3.09
CA ARG A 332 -14.51 23.82 2.64
C ARG A 332 -15.44 24.76 3.41
N GLY A 333 -14.91 25.91 3.80
CA GLY A 333 -15.65 27.03 4.38
C GLY A 333 -16.55 27.69 3.34
N ARG A 334 -17.46 28.54 3.81
CA ARG A 334 -18.34 29.34 2.95
C ARG A 334 -17.59 30.40 2.16
N ASP A 335 -16.41 30.80 2.65
CA ASP A 335 -15.56 31.85 2.12
C ASP A 335 -14.09 31.57 2.47
N ALA A 336 -13.18 32.36 1.88
CA ALA A 336 -11.74 32.20 2.07
C ALA A 336 -11.27 32.43 3.53
N PHE A 337 -11.99 33.22 4.33
CA PHE A 337 -11.63 33.46 5.73
C PHE A 337 -11.95 32.24 6.58
N GLU A 338 -13.11 31.62 6.36
CA GLU A 338 -13.48 30.38 7.02
C GLU A 338 -12.57 29.21 6.59
N ASP A 339 -12.22 29.11 5.31
CA ASP A 339 -11.21 28.16 4.82
C ASP A 339 -9.89 28.32 5.58
N ALA A 340 -9.37 29.54 5.70
CA ALA A 340 -8.11 29.80 6.40
C ALA A 340 -8.15 29.40 7.88
N GLU A 341 -9.26 29.68 8.57
CA GLU A 341 -9.43 29.30 9.97
C GLU A 341 -9.54 27.78 10.15
N ARG A 342 -10.28 27.08 9.27
CA ARG A 342 -10.37 25.62 9.30
C ARG A 342 -9.04 24.96 8.96
N ILE A 343 -8.30 25.47 7.96
CA ILE A 343 -6.94 25.00 7.64
C ILE A 343 -6.03 25.16 8.87
N ARG A 344 -6.09 26.30 9.55
CA ARG A 344 -5.32 26.54 10.78
C ARG A 344 -5.69 25.53 11.87
N GLN A 345 -6.97 25.17 12.02
CA GLN A 345 -7.41 24.14 12.97
C GLN A 345 -6.85 22.76 12.59
N LEU A 346 -6.96 22.36 11.32
CA LEU A 346 -6.41 21.11 10.80
C LEU A 346 -4.88 21.02 11.02
N LEU A 347 -4.14 22.09 10.73
CA LEU A 347 -2.69 22.13 10.92
C LEU A 347 -2.27 22.09 12.40
N ASN A 348 -3.12 22.50 13.32
CA ASN A 348 -2.86 22.43 14.77
C ASN A 348 -3.46 21.18 15.43
N SER A 349 -4.12 20.30 14.68
CA SER A 349 -4.64 19.05 15.19
C SER A 349 -3.51 18.05 15.44
N HIS A 350 -3.23 17.78 16.72
CA HIS A 350 -2.23 16.78 17.11
C HIS A 350 -2.64 15.34 16.77
N LYS A 351 -3.96 15.06 16.71
CA LYS A 351 -4.47 13.75 16.28
C LYS A 351 -4.08 13.51 14.82
N ASP A 352 -4.48 14.41 13.93
CA ASP A 352 -4.23 14.29 12.49
C ASP A 352 -2.73 14.31 12.15
N GLU A 353 -1.94 15.11 12.89
CA GLU A 353 -0.48 15.10 12.76
C GLU A 353 0.13 13.75 13.14
N SER A 354 -0.32 13.14 14.24
CA SER A 354 0.18 11.85 14.70
C SER A 354 -0.20 10.76 13.70
N GLU A 355 -1.46 10.71 13.27
CA GLU A 355 -1.96 9.76 12.28
C GLU A 355 -1.17 9.81 10.97
N LEU A 356 -1.03 11.02 10.39
CA LEU A 356 -0.26 11.18 9.15
C LEU A 356 1.20 10.80 9.33
N THR A 357 1.80 11.11 10.49
CA THR A 357 3.18 10.73 10.80
C THR A 357 3.38 9.21 10.79
N MET A 358 2.44 8.46 11.37
CA MET A 358 2.49 7.00 11.38
C MET A 358 2.33 6.42 9.99
N CYS A 359 1.37 6.92 9.21
CA CYS A 359 1.18 6.53 7.82
C CYS A 359 2.46 6.74 7.00
N THR A 360 3.08 7.91 7.12
CA THR A 360 4.32 8.25 6.40
C THR A 360 5.50 7.38 6.81
N ASP A 361 5.67 7.07 8.10
CA ASP A 361 6.78 6.20 8.53
C ASP A 361 6.64 4.76 8.01
N VAL A 362 5.42 4.20 7.99
CA VAL A 362 5.20 2.87 7.41
C VAL A 362 5.37 2.89 5.89
N ASP A 363 4.91 3.93 5.23
CA ASP A 363 5.11 4.09 3.78
C ASP A 363 6.61 4.16 3.41
N ARG A 364 7.40 4.89 4.20
CA ARG A 364 8.87 4.90 4.05
C ARG A 364 9.49 3.52 4.27
N ASN A 365 8.96 2.76 5.22
CA ASN A 365 9.40 1.39 5.49
C ASN A 365 9.12 0.46 4.32
N ASP A 366 7.90 0.48 3.78
CA ASP A 366 7.52 -0.32 2.61
C ASP A 366 8.43 0.00 1.42
N LYS A 367 8.73 1.29 1.16
CA LYS A 367 9.70 1.68 0.12
C LYS A 367 11.11 1.20 0.41
N SER A 368 11.58 1.30 1.66
CA SER A 368 12.96 0.98 2.05
C SER A 368 13.33 -0.49 1.85
N ARG A 369 12.33 -1.38 1.72
CA ARG A 369 12.53 -2.80 1.40
C ARG A 369 13.04 -3.03 -0.02
N ILE A 370 12.66 -2.17 -0.97
CA ILE A 370 12.85 -2.38 -2.42
C ILE A 370 13.54 -1.20 -3.12
N CYS A 371 13.79 -0.10 -2.40
CA CYS A 371 14.48 1.08 -2.92
C CYS A 371 15.98 1.08 -2.59
N VAL A 372 16.76 1.80 -3.39
CA VAL A 372 18.16 2.07 -3.13
C VAL A 372 18.28 2.81 -1.78
N PRO A 373 19.12 2.32 -0.84
CA PRO A 373 19.28 2.94 0.47
C PRO A 373 19.59 4.43 0.37
N GLY A 374 18.88 5.25 1.16
CA GLY A 374 19.04 6.72 1.17
C GLY A 374 18.30 7.48 0.06
N THR A 375 17.61 6.79 -0.86
CA THR A 375 16.80 7.45 -1.89
C THR A 375 15.35 7.73 -1.46
N VAL A 376 14.87 7.06 -0.40
CA VAL A 376 13.52 7.28 0.14
C VAL A 376 13.44 8.64 0.84
N LYS A 377 12.61 9.54 0.33
CA LYS A 377 12.49 10.94 0.80
C LYS A 377 11.04 11.36 0.94
N VAL A 378 10.75 12.19 1.94
CA VAL A 378 9.49 12.90 2.08
C VAL A 378 9.65 14.25 1.39
N LEU A 379 9.10 14.38 0.18
CA LEU A 379 9.18 15.60 -0.66
C LEU A 379 8.23 16.70 -0.19
N GLY A 380 7.09 16.30 0.38
CA GLY A 380 6.10 17.20 0.94
C GLY A 380 5.58 16.64 2.26
N ARG A 381 5.49 17.49 3.29
CA ARG A 381 4.96 17.11 4.60
C ARG A 381 3.81 18.03 4.99
N ARG A 382 2.67 17.45 5.37
CA ARG A 382 1.42 18.10 5.77
C ARG A 382 1.00 19.19 4.78
N GLN A 383 1.17 18.92 3.48
CA GLN A 383 0.78 19.85 2.44
C GLN A 383 -0.74 19.93 2.37
N ILE A 384 -1.25 21.15 2.25
CA ILE A 384 -2.68 21.39 2.12
C ILE A 384 -3.09 21.15 0.67
N GLU A 385 -3.95 20.17 0.46
CA GLU A 385 -4.64 19.94 -0.80
C GLU A 385 -6.11 20.37 -0.66
N MET A 386 -6.48 21.43 -1.38
CA MET A 386 -7.85 21.90 -1.48
C MET A 386 -8.56 21.25 -2.68
N TYR A 387 -9.73 20.72 -2.41
CA TYR A 387 -10.69 20.22 -3.40
C TYR A 387 -11.94 21.11 -3.39
N SER A 388 -12.91 20.83 -4.27
CA SER A 388 -14.12 21.67 -4.39
C SER A 388 -14.93 21.71 -3.09
N HIS A 389 -14.94 20.62 -2.31
CA HIS A 389 -15.74 20.49 -1.08
C HIS A 389 -14.94 20.12 0.16
N LEU A 390 -13.70 19.66 0.00
CA LEU A 390 -12.85 19.16 1.09
C LEU A 390 -11.46 19.79 1.05
N ILE A 391 -10.77 19.75 2.18
CA ILE A 391 -9.35 20.07 2.33
C ILE A 391 -8.69 18.91 3.07
N HIS A 392 -7.56 18.44 2.55
CA HIS A 392 -6.78 17.35 3.13
C HIS A 392 -5.36 17.80 3.49
N THR A 393 -4.77 17.17 4.50
CA THR A 393 -3.31 17.16 4.67
C THR A 393 -2.72 15.92 4.01
N VAL A 394 -1.68 16.13 3.20
CA VAL A 394 -1.07 15.08 2.37
C VAL A 394 0.45 15.12 2.54
N ASP A 395 1.04 13.95 2.74
CA ASP A 395 2.48 13.74 2.61
C ASP A 395 2.79 13.19 1.21
N HIS A 396 3.97 13.49 0.67
CA HIS A 396 4.42 12.95 -0.62
C HIS A 396 5.76 12.27 -0.43
N VAL A 397 5.77 10.96 -0.62
CA VAL A 397 6.94 10.12 -0.39
C VAL A 397 7.40 9.52 -1.71
N GLU A 398 8.70 9.62 -1.96
CA GLU A 398 9.35 9.12 -3.17
C GLU A 398 10.50 8.18 -2.80
N GLY A 399 10.77 7.20 -3.66
CA GLY A 399 12.02 6.42 -3.64
C GLY A 399 12.47 6.05 -5.05
N ILE A 400 13.70 5.52 -5.15
CA ILE A 400 14.23 4.95 -6.39
C ILE A 400 14.36 3.43 -6.19
N LEU A 401 13.64 2.66 -7.01
CA LEU A 401 13.70 1.19 -7.01
C LEU A 401 15.13 0.71 -7.22
N ALA A 402 15.55 -0.26 -6.41
CA ALA A 402 16.85 -0.90 -6.56
C ALA A 402 16.90 -1.79 -7.81
N ASP A 403 18.12 -2.17 -8.19
CA ASP A 403 18.31 -3.12 -9.27
C ASP A 403 17.69 -4.47 -8.93
N GLY A 404 17.09 -5.11 -9.95
CA GLY A 404 16.36 -6.36 -9.76
C GLY A 404 14.99 -6.20 -9.10
N TYR A 405 14.47 -4.98 -8.90
CA TYR A 405 13.07 -4.72 -8.51
C TYR A 405 12.31 -3.96 -9.60
N ASP A 406 11.00 -4.23 -9.68
CA ASP A 406 10.06 -3.73 -10.67
C ASP A 406 8.82 -3.06 -10.03
N ALA A 407 7.90 -2.54 -10.86
CA ALA A 407 6.69 -1.88 -10.40
C ALA A 407 5.70 -2.83 -9.68
N LEU A 408 5.79 -4.14 -9.92
CA LEU A 408 4.97 -5.12 -9.23
C LEU A 408 5.50 -5.36 -7.82
N ASP A 409 6.83 -5.37 -7.64
CA ASP A 409 7.43 -5.39 -6.30
C ASP A 409 7.02 -4.16 -5.48
N ALA A 410 6.97 -2.99 -6.12
CA ALA A 410 6.43 -1.76 -5.53
C ALA A 410 4.99 -1.94 -5.05
N PHE A 411 4.10 -2.40 -5.93
CA PHE A 411 2.70 -2.65 -5.62
C PHE A 411 2.55 -3.65 -4.46
N MET A 412 3.21 -4.81 -4.54
CA MET A 412 3.08 -5.89 -3.57
C MET A 412 3.65 -5.51 -2.20
N THR A 413 4.75 -4.76 -2.16
CA THR A 413 5.40 -4.41 -0.89
C THR A 413 4.58 -3.39 -0.09
N HIS A 414 3.84 -2.51 -0.77
CA HIS A 414 2.94 -1.54 -0.11
C HIS A 414 1.60 -2.16 0.29
N MET A 415 1.34 -3.43 -0.04
CA MET A 415 0.08 -4.10 0.23
C MET A 415 -0.15 -4.31 1.74
N TRP A 416 -1.24 -3.83 2.35
CA TRP A 416 -2.02 -2.65 1.95
C TRP A 416 -1.59 -1.43 2.79
N ALA A 417 -2.01 -0.25 2.35
CA ALA A 417 -1.67 1.00 3.02
C ALA A 417 -2.20 1.04 4.46
N VAL A 418 -1.45 1.71 5.35
CA VAL A 418 -1.82 1.85 6.77
C VAL A 418 -3.16 2.57 6.93
N THR A 419 -3.47 3.52 6.06
CA THR A 419 -4.74 4.27 5.99
C THR A 419 -5.99 3.40 5.85
N VAL A 420 -5.82 2.12 5.48
CA VAL A 420 -6.90 1.13 5.42
C VAL A 420 -6.66 -0.10 6.30
N THR A 421 -5.48 -0.28 6.88
CA THR A 421 -5.17 -1.39 7.78
C THR A 421 -4.91 -0.93 9.22
N GLY A 422 -3.84 -0.16 9.42
CA GLY A 422 -3.23 0.12 10.73
C GLY A 422 -1.77 -0.32 10.83
N ALA A 423 -1.19 -0.13 12.02
CA ALA A 423 0.20 -0.40 12.35
C ALA A 423 0.36 -0.99 13.77
N PRO A 424 1.26 -1.97 14.01
CA PRO A 424 2.03 -2.73 13.01
C PRO A 424 1.13 -3.52 12.04
N LYS A 425 1.50 -3.56 10.75
CA LYS A 425 0.60 -3.93 9.65
C LYS A 425 0.00 -5.34 9.83
N LYS A 426 0.84 -6.34 10.12
CA LYS A 426 0.38 -7.73 10.32
C LYS A 426 -0.59 -7.86 11.50
N ALA A 427 -0.26 -7.23 12.63
CA ALA A 427 -1.12 -7.24 13.82
C ALA A 427 -2.46 -6.55 13.56
N ALA A 428 -2.46 -5.42 12.85
CA ALA A 428 -3.67 -4.71 12.47
C ALA A 428 -4.57 -5.53 11.53
N VAL A 429 -3.98 -6.19 10.52
CA VAL A 429 -4.70 -7.08 9.60
C VAL A 429 -5.30 -8.29 10.33
N GLN A 430 -4.57 -8.88 11.27
CA GLN A 430 -5.09 -9.96 12.12
C GLN A 430 -6.25 -9.46 12.99
N TRP A 431 -6.10 -8.28 13.62
CA TRP A 431 -7.15 -7.69 14.44
C TRP A 431 -8.42 -7.38 13.62
N ILE A 432 -8.26 -6.86 12.40
CA ILE A 432 -9.34 -6.67 11.43
C ILE A 432 -10.02 -7.99 11.11
N GLU A 433 -9.24 -9.04 10.81
CA GLU A 433 -9.80 -10.37 10.57
C GLU A 433 -10.54 -10.90 11.80
N ASP A 434 -10.14 -10.53 13.01
CA ASP A 434 -10.76 -10.98 14.24
C ASP A 434 -12.06 -10.25 14.62
N HIS A 435 -12.21 -8.97 14.26
CA HIS A 435 -13.25 -8.09 14.79
C HIS A 435 -14.21 -7.52 13.73
N GLU A 436 -13.91 -7.66 12.44
CA GLU A 436 -14.89 -7.36 11.38
C GLU A 436 -15.88 -8.52 11.19
N GLU A 437 -17.06 -8.23 10.66
CA GLU A 437 -18.15 -9.21 10.58
C GLU A 437 -18.38 -9.72 9.16
N SER A 438 -17.71 -9.10 8.18
CA SER A 438 -17.80 -9.43 6.77
C SER A 438 -16.45 -9.23 6.10
N ASN A 439 -16.17 -10.05 5.09
CA ASN A 439 -14.97 -9.93 4.25
C ASN A 439 -14.97 -8.56 3.57
N ARG A 440 -13.78 -7.96 3.41
CA ARG A 440 -13.64 -6.63 2.81
C ARG A 440 -13.90 -6.58 1.33
N LEU A 441 -13.80 -7.73 0.65
CA LEU A 441 -13.92 -7.83 -0.80
C LEU A 441 -12.95 -6.84 -1.45
N TRP A 442 -13.47 -5.84 -2.13
CA TRP A 442 -12.70 -4.81 -2.81
C TRP A 442 -12.22 -3.69 -1.88
N TYR A 443 -12.86 -3.42 -0.74
CA TYR A 443 -12.53 -2.27 0.13
C TYR A 443 -11.12 -2.36 0.72
N GLY A 444 -10.33 -1.29 0.58
CA GLY A 444 -8.94 -1.23 1.06
C GLY A 444 -7.95 -2.02 0.21
N GLY A 445 -8.39 -2.57 -0.93
CA GLY A 445 -7.52 -3.01 -2.01
C GLY A 445 -7.14 -1.86 -2.94
N ALA A 446 -7.01 -2.14 -4.24
CA ALA A 446 -6.63 -1.13 -5.23
C ALA A 446 -7.38 -1.29 -6.56
N VAL A 447 -7.41 -0.22 -7.34
CA VAL A 447 -7.87 -0.20 -8.74
C VAL A 447 -6.88 0.57 -9.59
N GLY A 448 -6.73 0.19 -10.86
CA GLY A 448 -5.89 0.93 -11.78
C GLY A 448 -5.25 0.05 -12.85
N ILE A 449 -4.01 0.38 -13.19
CA ILE A 449 -3.33 -0.10 -14.40
C ILE A 449 -1.93 -0.61 -14.05
N LEU A 450 -1.62 -1.83 -14.48
CA LEU A 450 -0.25 -2.35 -14.62
C LEU A 450 0.10 -2.35 -16.12
N SER A 451 0.88 -1.38 -16.56
CA SER A 451 1.22 -1.21 -17.98
C SER A 451 2.30 -2.20 -18.40
N PHE A 452 2.24 -2.70 -19.64
CA PHE A 452 3.23 -3.66 -20.12
C PHE A 452 4.62 -3.07 -20.33
N ASP A 453 4.76 -1.75 -20.43
CA ASP A 453 6.05 -1.06 -20.46
C ASP A 453 6.72 -0.93 -19.08
N GLY A 454 6.11 -1.49 -18.04
CA GLY A 454 6.65 -1.52 -16.67
C GLY A 454 6.15 -0.39 -15.76
N ARG A 455 5.26 0.49 -16.22
CA ARG A 455 4.63 1.51 -15.37
C ARG A 455 3.45 0.95 -14.57
N THR A 456 3.17 1.55 -13.42
CA THR A 456 1.94 1.30 -12.67
C THR A 456 1.31 2.60 -12.19
N ASN A 457 -0.01 2.67 -12.19
CA ASN A 457 -0.76 3.77 -11.58
C ASN A 457 -2.04 3.22 -10.97
N THR A 458 -2.11 3.26 -9.64
CA THR A 458 -3.19 2.65 -8.86
C THR A 458 -3.65 3.57 -7.75
N GLY A 459 -4.95 3.57 -7.48
CA GLY A 459 -5.59 4.23 -6.35
C GLY A 459 -6.19 3.19 -5.41
N LEU A 460 -6.31 3.54 -4.12
CA LEU A 460 -7.00 2.67 -3.15
C LEU A 460 -8.50 2.62 -3.46
N THR A 461 -9.14 1.49 -3.20
CA THR A 461 -10.60 1.32 -3.29
C THR A 461 -11.29 1.88 -2.04
N LEU A 462 -11.20 3.20 -1.92
CA LEU A 462 -11.89 4.01 -0.93
C LEU A 462 -13.01 4.80 -1.59
N ARG A 463 -13.97 5.26 -0.79
CA ARG A 463 -15.13 6.02 -1.28
C ARG A 463 -15.81 5.36 -2.50
N THR A 464 -16.03 4.05 -2.37
CA THR A 464 -16.46 3.16 -3.44
C THR A 464 -17.82 2.57 -3.11
N ILE A 465 -18.68 2.53 -4.11
CA ILE A 465 -19.94 1.79 -4.13
C ILE A 465 -19.67 0.47 -4.86
N HIS A 466 -19.87 -0.64 -4.15
CA HIS A 466 -19.86 -1.98 -4.74
C HIS A 466 -21.31 -2.38 -5.03
N LEU A 467 -21.65 -2.50 -6.31
CA LEU A 467 -23.00 -2.87 -6.75
C LEU A 467 -23.01 -4.30 -7.24
N LYS A 468 -23.84 -5.15 -6.62
CA LYS A 468 -24.00 -6.56 -6.99
C LYS A 468 -25.45 -6.99 -6.74
N ASP A 469 -26.05 -7.70 -7.69
CA ASP A 469 -27.43 -8.22 -7.59
C ASP A 469 -28.47 -7.15 -7.17
N GLY A 470 -28.34 -5.93 -7.69
CA GLY A 470 -29.23 -4.81 -7.35
C GLY A 470 -29.08 -4.27 -5.92
N THR A 471 -28.02 -4.66 -5.22
CA THR A 471 -27.67 -4.17 -3.88
C THR A 471 -26.37 -3.36 -3.95
N ALA A 472 -26.44 -2.10 -3.53
CA ALA A 472 -25.28 -1.24 -3.37
C ALA A 472 -24.74 -1.35 -1.94
N GLY A 473 -23.49 -1.78 -1.82
CA GLY A 473 -22.70 -1.78 -0.58
C GLY A 473 -21.74 -0.61 -0.55
N VAL A 474 -21.78 0.15 0.55
CA VAL A 474 -20.86 1.25 0.85
C VAL A 474 -20.11 0.89 2.13
N ARG A 475 -18.84 0.50 1.97
CA ARG A 475 -17.97 0.17 3.10
C ARG A 475 -17.13 1.38 3.48
N VAL A 476 -17.08 1.65 4.78
CA VAL A 476 -16.36 2.78 5.35
C VAL A 476 -15.69 2.38 6.65
N GLY A 477 -14.64 3.10 7.01
CA GLY A 477 -13.90 2.97 8.25
C GLY A 477 -13.34 4.30 8.72
N ALA A 478 -12.80 4.27 9.93
CA ALA A 478 -12.11 5.40 10.55
C ALA A 478 -10.83 4.91 11.21
N THR A 479 -9.82 5.76 11.18
CA THR A 479 -8.53 5.49 11.79
C THR A 479 -8.64 5.59 13.29
N LEU A 480 -8.37 4.49 14.00
CA LEU A 480 -8.46 4.44 15.45
C LEU A 480 -7.08 4.59 16.07
N LEU A 481 -6.97 5.51 17.00
CA LEU A 481 -5.81 5.71 17.87
C LEU A 481 -6.21 5.51 19.34
N TYR A 482 -5.22 5.46 20.24
CA TYR A 482 -5.50 5.43 21.68
C TYR A 482 -6.38 6.60 22.14
N ASP A 483 -6.14 7.78 21.58
CA ASP A 483 -6.85 9.01 21.92
C ASP A 483 -8.22 9.13 21.21
N SER A 484 -8.62 8.17 20.38
CA SER A 484 -9.93 8.16 19.70
C SER A 484 -11.10 8.09 20.69
N ILE A 485 -12.18 8.81 20.36
CA ILE A 485 -13.43 8.86 21.11
C ILE A 485 -14.46 7.96 20.39
N PRO A 486 -14.88 6.82 20.96
CA PRO A 486 -15.69 5.82 20.28
C PRO A 486 -16.91 6.34 19.51
N GLU A 487 -17.68 7.22 20.14
CA GLU A 487 -18.91 7.79 19.57
C GLU A 487 -18.62 8.80 18.45
N GLU A 488 -17.45 9.46 18.45
CA GLU A 488 -17.06 10.37 17.38
C GLU A 488 -16.57 9.60 16.15
N GLU A 489 -15.79 8.53 16.35
CA GLU A 489 -15.32 7.70 15.23
C GLU A 489 -16.49 7.00 14.53
N GLU A 490 -17.49 6.51 15.28
CA GLU A 490 -18.71 5.97 14.70
C GLU A 490 -19.46 7.03 13.87
N LYS A 491 -19.62 8.25 14.39
CA LYS A 491 -20.22 9.35 13.61
C LYS A 491 -19.43 9.67 12.36
N GLU A 492 -18.10 9.62 12.40
CA GLU A 492 -17.25 9.85 11.24
C GLU A 492 -17.52 8.81 10.15
N THR A 493 -17.67 7.53 10.50
CA THR A 493 -18.03 6.49 9.53
C THR A 493 -19.39 6.74 8.88
N VAL A 494 -20.40 7.14 9.64
CA VAL A 494 -21.73 7.49 9.12
C VAL A 494 -21.64 8.66 8.14
N VAL A 495 -20.91 9.73 8.49
CA VAL A 495 -20.72 10.90 7.61
C VAL A 495 -20.02 10.51 6.31
N LYS A 496 -18.96 9.67 6.39
CA LYS A 496 -18.25 9.14 5.21
C LYS A 496 -19.19 8.33 4.30
N ALA A 497 -20.09 7.54 4.88
CA ALA A 497 -21.04 6.73 4.14
C ALA A 497 -22.16 7.58 3.52
N GLU A 498 -22.73 8.54 4.26
CA GLU A 498 -23.82 9.41 3.80
C GLU A 498 -23.48 10.13 2.49
N ALA A 499 -22.23 10.57 2.31
CA ALA A 499 -21.79 11.21 1.08
C ALA A 499 -22.00 10.32 -0.16
N LEU A 500 -21.79 9.01 -0.02
CA LEU A 500 -21.98 8.03 -1.09
C LEU A 500 -23.43 7.55 -1.18
N LEU A 501 -24.10 7.38 -0.04
CA LEU A 501 -25.49 6.95 0.01
C LEU A 501 -26.44 7.98 -0.60
N LYS A 502 -26.13 9.28 -0.53
CA LYS A 502 -26.88 10.36 -1.22
C LYS A 502 -26.92 10.17 -2.74
N VAL A 503 -25.86 9.60 -3.32
CA VAL A 503 -25.77 9.29 -4.77
C VAL A 503 -26.82 8.24 -5.18
N LEU A 504 -27.25 7.40 -4.23
CA LEU A 504 -28.15 6.27 -4.46
C LEU A 504 -29.65 6.64 -4.30
N GLY A 505 -29.97 7.87 -3.88
CA GLY A 505 -31.34 8.33 -3.67
C GLY A 505 -31.93 9.03 -4.91
N ASP A 506 -33.24 8.87 -5.13
CA ASP A 506 -34.01 9.64 -6.14
C ASP A 506 -33.90 11.13 -5.82
N THR A 507 -32.98 11.83 -6.47
CA THR A 507 -32.80 13.27 -6.31
C THR A 507 -32.97 13.97 -7.65
N ASN A 508 -34.24 14.24 -7.99
CA ASN A 508 -34.63 15.47 -8.69
C ASN A 508 -34.44 16.65 -7.72
N ALA A 509 -33.19 16.94 -7.35
CA ALA A 509 -32.83 18.13 -6.60
C ALA A 509 -31.93 18.98 -7.50
N ASP A 510 -32.43 20.15 -7.89
CA ASP A 510 -31.71 21.16 -8.64
C ASP A 510 -30.42 21.56 -7.90
N ILE A 511 -29.29 21.04 -8.37
CA ILE A 511 -27.96 21.50 -7.98
C ILE A 511 -27.44 22.35 -9.14
N THR A 512 -27.48 23.66 -8.96
CA THR A 512 -26.97 24.65 -9.92
C THR A 512 -25.44 24.65 -9.87
N ALA A 513 -24.81 24.36 -11.00
CA ALA A 513 -23.36 24.40 -11.19
C ALA A 513 -22.92 25.83 -11.52
N ASN A 514 -22.09 26.42 -10.65
CA ASN A 514 -21.27 27.58 -11.00
C ASN A 514 -19.81 27.12 -11.10
N THR A 515 -19.34 26.96 -12.32
CA THR A 515 -17.92 26.79 -12.66
C THR A 515 -17.35 28.16 -13.01
N GLU A 516 -16.47 28.70 -12.17
CA GLU A 516 -15.58 29.80 -12.52
C GLU A 516 -14.13 29.30 -12.55
N GLU A 517 -13.46 29.57 -13.67
CA GLU A 517 -12.05 29.30 -13.92
C GLU A 517 -11.15 30.25 -13.10
N LEU A 518 -10.06 29.72 -12.55
CA LEU A 518 -9.02 30.50 -11.84
C LEU A 518 -7.70 30.51 -12.64
N PRO A 519 -6.91 31.59 -12.55
CA PRO A 519 -5.83 31.87 -13.50
C PRO A 519 -4.48 31.25 -13.16
N THR A 520 -3.72 31.02 -14.23
CA THR A 520 -2.34 30.50 -14.35
C THR A 520 -1.25 31.35 -13.67
N VAL A 521 -0.27 30.68 -13.04
CA VAL A 521 1.05 31.26 -12.68
C VAL A 521 2.19 30.33 -13.13
N CYS A 522 3.29 30.95 -13.56
CA CYS A 522 4.47 30.45 -14.30
C CYS A 522 5.43 29.48 -13.54
N PRO A 523 6.36 28.78 -14.25
CA PRO A 523 6.94 27.50 -13.84
C PRO A 523 8.24 27.59 -13.01
N LEU A 524 8.50 26.55 -12.21
CA LEU A 524 9.77 26.29 -11.52
C LEU A 524 10.71 25.44 -12.36
N ARG A 525 12.00 25.78 -12.32
CA ARG A 525 13.13 25.12 -13.01
C ARG A 525 13.47 23.76 -12.38
N GLN A 526 13.83 22.82 -13.25
CA GLN A 526 14.52 21.58 -12.88
C GLN A 526 15.97 21.86 -12.46
N GLU A 527 16.39 21.32 -11.33
CA GLU A 527 17.81 21.13 -11.01
C GLU A 527 18.15 19.63 -11.01
N ASN A 528 19.20 19.29 -11.76
CA ASN A 528 19.78 17.96 -11.86
C ASN A 528 20.33 17.52 -10.49
N THR A 529 19.95 16.32 -10.06
CA THR A 529 20.60 15.66 -8.91
C THR A 529 21.85 14.92 -9.39
N ALA A 530 22.96 15.18 -8.71
CA ALA A 530 24.23 14.54 -8.97
C ALA A 530 24.28 13.11 -8.38
N ASP A 531 24.99 12.26 -9.12
CA ASP A 531 25.30 10.86 -8.86
C ASP A 531 26.08 10.65 -7.54
N PRO A 532 25.75 9.66 -6.68
CA PRO A 532 26.54 9.39 -5.48
C PRO A 532 27.82 8.62 -5.81
N LEU A 533 28.94 9.25 -5.47
CA LEU A 533 30.30 8.72 -5.47
C LEU A 533 30.40 7.31 -4.84
N GLN A 534 30.94 6.36 -5.61
CA GLN A 534 31.42 5.08 -5.11
C GLN A 534 32.66 5.29 -4.21
N VAL A 535 32.63 4.75 -3.00
CA VAL A 535 33.77 4.67 -2.07
C VAL A 535 34.39 3.26 -2.16
N PRO A 536 35.73 3.09 -2.05
CA PRO A 536 36.39 1.82 -2.36
C PRO A 536 36.21 0.73 -1.28
N LEU A 537 36.28 -0.52 -1.75
CA LEU A 537 36.23 -1.81 -1.05
C LEU A 537 36.86 -1.86 0.36
N GLN A 538 36.02 -1.74 1.39
CA GLN A 538 36.13 -2.55 2.62
C GLN A 538 35.10 -3.67 2.53
N ILE A 539 35.44 -4.88 3.02
CA ILE A 539 34.46 -5.96 3.18
C ILE A 539 33.33 -5.41 4.07
N PRO A 540 32.06 -5.35 3.66
CA PRO A 540 31.00 -4.76 4.49
C PRO A 540 30.77 -5.60 5.76
N LEU A 541 30.38 -4.96 6.87
CA LEU A 541 29.94 -5.67 8.07
C LEU A 541 28.68 -6.47 7.75
N GLN A 542 28.63 -7.74 8.17
CA GLN A 542 27.47 -8.60 8.02
C GLN A 542 26.53 -8.38 9.19
N VAL A 543 25.36 -7.81 8.92
CA VAL A 543 24.34 -7.51 9.92
C VAL A 543 23.11 -8.39 9.68
N LEU A 544 22.73 -9.15 10.71
CA LEU A 544 21.42 -9.81 10.74
C LEU A 544 20.44 -8.90 11.45
N LEU A 545 19.39 -8.46 10.74
CA LEU A 545 18.27 -7.76 11.35
C LEU A 545 17.13 -8.75 11.59
N VAL A 546 16.80 -8.95 12.87
CA VAL A 546 15.73 -9.84 13.30
C VAL A 546 14.42 -9.06 13.31
N ASP A 547 13.52 -9.39 12.39
CA ASP A 547 12.20 -8.80 12.22
C ASP A 547 11.19 -9.44 13.20
N HIS A 548 10.74 -8.64 14.16
CA HIS A 548 9.68 -8.96 15.12
C HIS A 548 8.30 -8.44 14.67
N GLU A 549 8.07 -8.39 13.37
CA GLU A 549 6.78 -8.12 12.72
C GLU A 549 6.30 -6.67 12.86
N ASP A 550 7.25 -5.74 12.82
CA ASP A 550 7.01 -4.30 12.93
C ASP A 550 6.98 -3.59 11.57
N SER A 551 6.37 -2.41 11.52
CA SER A 551 6.27 -1.60 10.31
C SER A 551 7.40 -0.57 10.12
N PHE A 552 8.52 -0.65 10.86
CA PHE A 552 9.67 0.26 10.72
C PHE A 552 11.01 -0.43 10.39
N VAL A 553 11.01 -1.76 10.33
CA VAL A 553 12.18 -2.65 10.20
C VAL A 553 13.08 -2.33 9.00
N HIS A 554 12.51 -2.08 7.83
CA HIS A 554 13.23 -1.84 6.59
C HIS A 554 13.80 -0.43 6.48
N THR A 555 13.16 0.57 7.10
CA THR A 555 13.78 1.91 7.24
C THR A 555 15.02 1.82 8.11
N LEU A 556 14.93 1.09 9.24
CA LEU A 556 16.07 0.80 10.11
C LEU A 556 17.17 0.05 9.35
N ALA A 557 16.83 -1.02 8.63
CA ALA A 557 17.77 -1.74 7.76
C ALA A 557 18.43 -0.82 6.73
N GLY A 558 17.66 0.10 6.16
CA GLY A 558 18.12 1.11 5.21
C GLY A 558 19.21 2.01 5.79
N TYR A 559 19.14 2.38 7.07
CA TYR A 559 20.18 3.17 7.74
C TYR A 559 21.49 2.37 7.86
N PHE A 560 21.43 1.09 8.24
CA PHE A 560 22.62 0.23 8.26
C PHE A 560 23.23 0.06 6.86
N ARG A 561 22.40 -0.15 5.83
CA ARG A 561 22.87 -0.24 4.43
C ARG A 561 23.50 1.07 3.96
N LYS A 562 22.89 2.21 4.28
CA LYS A 562 23.45 3.56 3.99
C LYS A 562 24.79 3.77 4.70
N ALA A 563 24.98 3.16 5.87
CA ALA A 563 26.26 3.17 6.60
C ALA A 563 27.29 2.16 6.06
N GLY A 564 27.00 1.45 4.96
CA GLY A 564 27.93 0.51 4.31
C GLY A 564 27.88 -0.92 4.82
N CYS A 565 26.85 -1.30 5.60
CA CYS A 565 26.67 -2.68 6.06
C CYS A 565 25.95 -3.54 5.01
N GLN A 566 26.28 -4.83 4.98
CA GLN A 566 25.49 -5.83 4.28
C GLN A 566 24.44 -6.37 5.26
N VAL A 567 23.18 -6.04 5.00
CA VAL A 567 22.06 -6.33 5.91
C VAL A 567 21.14 -7.36 5.28
N VAL A 568 20.94 -8.48 5.99
CA VAL A 568 19.88 -9.46 5.71
C VAL A 568 18.83 -9.34 6.80
N THR A 569 17.57 -9.19 6.39
CA THR A 569 16.44 -9.13 7.33
C THR A 569 15.71 -10.46 7.33
N MET A 570 15.44 -11.02 8.50
CA MET A 570 14.70 -12.29 8.63
C MET A 570 13.67 -12.22 9.75
N ARG A 571 12.48 -12.78 9.52
CA ARG A 571 11.50 -13.00 10.59
C ARG A 571 12.11 -13.76 11.75
N HIS A 572 11.69 -13.41 12.96
CA HIS A 572 12.27 -13.91 14.21
C HIS A 572 12.44 -15.44 14.28
N GLN A 573 11.48 -16.24 13.76
CA GLN A 573 11.64 -17.70 13.70
C GLN A 573 12.81 -18.12 12.82
N LEU A 574 12.93 -17.51 11.64
CA LEU A 574 13.96 -17.85 10.65
C LEU A 574 15.33 -17.33 11.07
N ALA A 575 15.38 -16.13 11.66
CA ALA A 575 16.60 -15.55 12.21
C ALA A 575 17.25 -16.48 13.25
N ARG A 576 16.45 -17.12 14.12
CA ARG A 576 16.97 -18.11 15.09
C ARG A 576 17.60 -19.32 14.42
N GLU A 577 17.08 -19.77 13.28
CA GLU A 577 17.68 -20.86 12.50
C GLU A 577 18.95 -20.41 11.78
N ALA A 578 18.95 -19.20 11.21
CA ALA A 578 20.12 -18.61 10.57
C ALA A 578 21.29 -18.44 11.55
N LEU A 579 21.02 -17.97 12.77
CA LEU A 579 22.00 -17.86 13.85
C LEU A 579 22.67 -19.18 14.23
N LYS A 580 22.08 -20.34 13.91
CA LYS A 580 22.73 -21.64 14.12
C LYS A 580 23.84 -21.87 13.09
N LYS A 581 23.59 -21.52 11.84
CA LYS A 581 24.39 -21.89 10.66
C LYS A 581 25.44 -20.86 10.31
N GLU A 582 25.16 -19.58 10.53
CA GLU A 582 25.96 -18.46 10.06
C GLU A 582 26.60 -17.69 11.24
N ARG A 583 27.56 -16.81 10.92
CA ARG A 583 28.11 -15.81 11.83
C ARG A 583 27.83 -14.42 11.26
N TYR A 584 27.50 -13.49 12.15
CA TYR A 584 27.26 -12.10 11.84
C TYR A 584 28.16 -11.22 12.72
N ASP A 585 28.51 -10.04 12.23
CA ASP A 585 29.33 -9.06 12.96
C ASP A 585 28.47 -8.26 13.96
N LEU A 586 27.16 -8.18 13.73
CA LEU A 586 26.18 -7.51 14.57
C LEU A 586 24.80 -8.15 14.35
N VAL A 587 24.04 -8.31 15.44
CA VAL A 587 22.62 -8.66 15.38
C VAL A 587 21.79 -7.45 15.85
N VAL A 588 20.84 -7.04 15.02
CA VAL A 588 19.91 -5.95 15.33
C VAL A 588 18.55 -6.57 15.65
N LEU A 589 18.04 -6.30 16.85
CA LEU A 589 16.71 -6.71 17.28
C LEU A 589 15.75 -5.57 16.97
N SER A 590 14.86 -5.78 16.00
CA SER A 590 13.91 -4.76 15.58
C SER A 590 12.89 -4.44 16.69
N PRO A 591 12.14 -3.33 16.52
CA PRO A 591 10.86 -3.14 17.20
C PRO A 591 9.85 -4.27 16.87
N GLY A 592 8.73 -4.28 17.57
CA GLY A 592 7.63 -5.24 17.39
C GLY A 592 6.44 -4.92 18.30
N PRO A 593 5.23 -5.41 17.97
CA PRO A 593 4.08 -5.29 18.85
C PRO A 593 4.23 -6.17 20.10
N GLY A 594 3.32 -6.02 21.06
CA GLY A 594 3.17 -6.96 22.18
C GLY A 594 4.40 -7.02 23.09
N LYS A 595 4.77 -8.23 23.52
CA LYS A 595 5.82 -8.47 24.53
C LYS A 595 7.00 -9.26 23.98
N PRO A 596 8.20 -9.15 24.60
CA PRO A 596 9.36 -9.90 24.12
C PRO A 596 9.17 -11.44 24.15
N SER A 597 8.33 -11.94 25.04
CA SER A 597 7.96 -13.36 25.12
C SER A 597 7.30 -13.89 23.85
N ASP A 598 6.49 -13.07 23.19
CA ASP A 598 5.68 -13.47 22.03
C ASP A 598 6.58 -13.86 20.85
N PHE A 599 7.77 -13.28 20.80
CA PHE A 599 8.77 -13.53 19.76
C PHE A 599 9.91 -14.44 20.20
N LYS A 600 9.91 -14.92 21.45
CA LYS A 600 11.00 -15.71 22.06
C LYS A 600 12.34 -14.98 22.06
N LEU A 601 12.33 -13.68 22.37
CA LEU A 601 13.52 -12.83 22.35
C LEU A 601 14.63 -13.36 23.27
N ARG A 602 14.28 -13.96 24.41
CA ARG A 602 15.27 -14.56 25.33
C ARG A 602 16.12 -15.63 24.65
N GLU A 603 15.52 -16.46 23.79
CA GLU A 603 16.25 -17.49 23.04
C GLU A 603 17.16 -16.87 21.97
N THR A 604 16.69 -15.84 21.26
CA THR A 604 17.48 -15.15 20.23
C THR A 604 18.70 -14.46 20.85
N ILE A 605 18.50 -13.71 21.95
CA ILE A 605 19.57 -13.01 22.67
C ILE A 605 20.59 -14.01 23.22
N GLY A 606 20.15 -15.08 23.87
CA GLY A 606 21.04 -16.12 24.40
C GLY A 606 21.96 -16.69 23.33
N ARG A 607 21.44 -17.00 22.13
CA ARG A 607 22.24 -17.49 21.00
C ARG A 607 23.31 -16.50 20.53
N CYS A 608 23.01 -15.20 20.57
CA CYS A 608 23.96 -14.16 20.17
C CYS A 608 25.10 -14.07 21.20
N LEU A 609 24.75 -14.09 22.50
CA LEU A 609 25.73 -14.04 23.58
C LEU A 609 26.61 -15.30 23.65
N ASP A 610 26.04 -16.49 23.45
CA ASP A 610 26.79 -17.76 23.37
C ASP A 610 27.86 -17.73 22.26
N LYS A 611 27.61 -16.94 21.20
CA LYS A 611 28.52 -16.77 20.06
C LYS A 611 29.39 -15.52 20.16
N GLY A 612 29.23 -14.69 21.19
CA GLY A 612 29.93 -13.42 21.35
C GLY A 612 29.58 -12.38 20.29
N ILE A 613 28.37 -12.44 19.73
CA ILE A 613 27.90 -11.50 18.70
C ILE A 613 27.33 -10.25 19.38
N PRO A 614 27.82 -9.03 19.04
CA PRO A 614 27.25 -7.78 19.52
C PRO A 614 25.76 -7.62 19.19
N LEU A 615 25.03 -6.91 20.04
CA LEU A 615 23.59 -6.68 19.93
C LEU A 615 23.25 -5.19 19.90
N PHE A 616 22.36 -4.81 18.99
CA PHE A 616 21.66 -3.54 19.04
C PHE A 616 20.15 -3.75 19.10
N GLY A 617 19.50 -3.31 20.18
CA GLY A 617 18.05 -3.43 20.35
C GLY A 617 17.31 -2.11 20.13
N VAL A 618 16.19 -2.15 19.40
CA VAL A 618 15.31 -0.99 19.20
C VAL A 618 13.91 -1.30 19.71
N CYS A 619 13.35 -0.44 20.55
CA CYS A 619 12.02 -0.58 21.14
C CYS A 619 11.80 -1.95 21.83
N LEU A 620 11.06 -2.88 21.21
CA LEU A 620 10.90 -4.26 21.66
C LEU A 620 12.26 -4.96 21.88
N GLY A 621 13.27 -4.65 21.06
CA GLY A 621 14.64 -5.14 21.24
C GLY A 621 15.27 -4.70 22.55
N LEU A 622 15.08 -3.44 22.97
CA LEU A 622 15.53 -2.95 24.29
C LEU A 622 14.80 -3.69 25.40
N GLN A 623 13.48 -3.81 25.28
CA GLN A 623 12.64 -4.47 26.26
C GLN A 623 13.07 -5.94 26.46
N GLY A 624 13.33 -6.66 25.37
CA GLY A 624 13.85 -8.03 25.40
C GLY A 624 15.24 -8.14 26.04
N ILE A 625 16.13 -7.18 25.77
CA ILE A 625 17.46 -7.13 26.42
C ILE A 625 17.32 -6.93 27.94
N VAL A 626 16.46 -6.01 28.37
CA VAL A 626 16.22 -5.76 29.80
C VAL A 626 15.64 -7.00 30.49
N GLU A 627 14.66 -7.67 29.89
CA GLU A 627 14.11 -8.92 30.43
C GLU A 627 15.11 -10.09 30.42
N TYR A 628 16.00 -10.14 29.43
CA TYR A 628 17.03 -11.19 29.35
C TYR A 628 17.97 -11.14 30.56
N PHE A 629 18.36 -9.93 30.98
CA PHE A 629 19.19 -9.70 32.18
C PHE A 629 18.35 -9.61 33.47
N ASP A 630 17.15 -10.19 33.48
CA ASP A 630 16.25 -10.28 34.63
C ASP A 630 15.83 -8.90 35.20
N GLY A 631 15.78 -7.88 34.33
CA GLY A 631 15.08 -6.63 34.56
C GLY A 631 13.55 -6.79 34.55
N LYS A 632 12.84 -5.68 34.77
CA LYS A 632 11.36 -5.66 34.79
C LYS A 632 10.81 -4.64 33.81
N LEU A 633 9.82 -5.04 33.02
CA LEU A 633 9.04 -4.14 32.17
C LEU A 633 7.80 -3.65 32.93
N GLY A 634 7.51 -2.36 32.76
CA GLY A 634 6.27 -1.72 33.16
C GLY A 634 5.40 -1.40 31.94
N VAL A 635 4.17 -0.96 32.21
CA VAL A 635 3.23 -0.43 31.21
C VAL A 635 3.00 1.04 31.54
N LEU A 636 3.07 1.91 30.54
CA LEU A 636 2.74 3.32 30.71
C LEU A 636 1.25 3.49 31.03
N ASP A 637 0.92 4.46 31.88
CA ASP A 637 -0.47 4.83 32.17
C ASP A 637 -1.19 5.32 30.90
N VAL A 638 -0.46 6.08 30.07
CA VAL A 638 -0.88 6.55 28.76
C VAL A 638 0.19 6.13 27.74
N PRO A 639 -0.16 5.32 26.72
CA PRO A 639 0.79 4.90 25.71
C PRO A 639 1.26 6.08 24.86
N VAL A 640 2.48 5.95 24.33
CA VAL A 640 3.12 6.99 23.51
C VAL A 640 3.40 6.42 22.13
N HIS A 641 2.42 6.58 21.23
CA HIS A 641 2.45 6.10 19.85
C HIS A 641 2.44 7.28 18.89
N GLY A 642 3.45 7.36 18.01
CA GLY A 642 3.53 8.45 17.02
C GLY A 642 3.82 9.83 17.64
N LYS A 643 4.45 9.89 18.81
CA LYS A 643 4.73 11.16 19.52
C LYS A 643 6.23 11.40 19.72
N GLN A 644 6.65 12.66 19.63
CA GLN A 644 8.04 13.06 19.82
C GLN A 644 8.33 13.42 21.28
N SER A 645 9.52 13.13 21.79
CA SER A 645 9.96 13.54 23.13
C SER A 645 11.42 13.96 23.15
N ALA A 646 11.77 14.91 24.01
CA ALA A 646 13.15 15.31 24.25
C ALA A 646 13.89 14.29 25.14
N LEU A 647 15.18 14.07 24.87
CA LEU A 647 16.03 13.17 25.64
C LEU A 647 16.97 13.93 26.57
N LYS A 648 17.13 13.41 27.79
CA LYS A 648 18.26 13.66 28.67
C LYS A 648 19.26 12.51 28.50
N ILE A 649 20.54 12.85 28.36
CA ILE A 649 21.60 11.90 27.96
C ILE A 649 22.69 11.90 29.03
N SER A 650 23.13 10.71 29.43
CA SER A 650 24.30 10.53 30.31
C SER A 650 25.60 10.86 29.57
N PRO A 651 26.55 11.58 30.20
CA PRO A 651 27.89 11.76 29.65
C PRO A 651 28.56 10.40 29.39
N GLY A 652 29.27 10.27 28.26
CA GLY A 652 30.05 9.07 27.94
C GLY A 652 29.31 7.94 27.22
N SER A 653 28.03 8.14 26.86
CA SER A 653 27.30 7.20 26.00
C SER A 653 27.96 7.05 24.63
N VAL A 654 28.12 5.81 24.18
CA VAL A 654 28.61 5.50 22.82
C VAL A 654 27.51 5.77 21.80
N ILE A 655 26.26 5.45 22.12
CA ILE A 655 25.09 5.67 21.25
C ILE A 655 24.99 7.15 20.84
N PHE A 656 25.18 8.06 21.80
CA PHE A 656 24.98 9.50 21.62
C PHE A 656 26.28 10.29 21.43
N GLN A 657 27.35 9.64 20.97
CA GLN A 657 28.62 10.31 20.72
C GLN A 657 28.43 11.50 19.75
N ASN A 658 28.86 12.69 20.17
CA ASN A 658 28.74 13.95 19.43
C ASN A 658 27.29 14.38 19.11
N LEU A 659 26.33 13.96 19.92
CA LEU A 659 24.92 14.32 19.80
C LEU A 659 24.45 15.02 21.09
N ALA A 660 23.63 16.07 20.94
CA ALA A 660 23.06 16.83 22.05
C ALA A 660 21.65 17.32 21.68
N ASN A 661 20.83 17.62 22.69
CA ASN A 661 19.47 18.17 22.52
C ASN A 661 18.55 17.35 21.60
N LEU A 662 18.61 16.02 21.71
CA LEU A 662 17.88 15.13 20.82
C LEU A 662 16.37 15.11 21.10
N ARG A 663 15.59 15.07 20.03
CA ARG A 663 14.14 14.82 20.04
C ARG A 663 13.84 13.57 19.24
N VAL A 664 13.18 12.59 19.84
CA VAL A 664 13.02 11.26 19.23
C VAL A 664 11.57 10.81 19.18
N GLY A 665 11.23 10.02 18.16
CA GLY A 665 9.92 9.38 17.99
C GLY A 665 9.71 8.17 18.88
N ARG A 666 8.59 8.13 19.59
CA ARG A 666 8.19 7.02 20.49
C ARG A 666 6.98 6.28 19.91
N TYR A 667 7.06 4.95 19.94
CA TYR A 667 6.00 4.01 19.59
C TYR A 667 5.96 2.86 20.60
N HIS A 668 5.68 3.17 21.87
CA HIS A 668 5.70 2.15 22.91
C HIS A 668 4.65 2.37 24.00
N SER A 669 4.14 1.24 24.48
CA SER A 669 3.32 1.15 25.71
C SER A 669 4.10 0.52 26.86
N LEU A 670 5.04 -0.38 26.53
CA LEU A 670 5.92 -1.03 27.49
C LEU A 670 7.23 -0.26 27.62
N PHE A 671 7.78 -0.22 28.82
CA PHE A 671 9.06 0.42 29.09
C PHE A 671 9.86 -0.35 30.14
N ALA A 672 11.17 -0.10 30.21
CA ALA A 672 12.01 -0.65 31.26
C ALA A 672 11.74 0.07 32.60
N GLU A 673 11.01 -0.60 33.50
CA GLU A 673 10.70 -0.12 34.85
C GLU A 673 11.88 -0.36 35.81
N LYS A 674 12.52 -1.52 35.69
CA LYS A 674 13.71 -1.88 36.47
C LYS A 674 14.82 -2.36 35.55
N VAL A 675 15.89 -1.58 35.47
CA VAL A 675 17.09 -1.93 34.71
C VAL A 675 18.08 -2.68 35.63
N PRO A 676 18.58 -3.86 35.21
CA PRO A 676 19.51 -4.67 36.01
C PRO A 676 20.94 -4.09 35.96
N PRO A 677 21.81 -4.41 36.95
CA PRO A 677 23.14 -3.79 37.11
C PRO A 677 24.16 -4.12 35.99
N GLU A 678 23.85 -5.11 35.15
CA GLU A 678 24.59 -5.45 33.93
C GLU A 678 24.44 -4.36 32.85
N LEU A 679 23.39 -3.53 32.95
CA LEU A 679 23.04 -2.48 32.02
C LEU A 679 23.10 -1.10 32.70
N GLU A 680 23.71 -0.14 32.01
CA GLU A 680 23.77 1.26 32.40
C GLU A 680 22.70 2.06 31.65
N ILE A 681 21.94 2.90 32.36
CA ILE A 681 20.98 3.82 31.74
C ILE A 681 21.73 5.01 31.15
N THR A 682 21.62 5.20 29.83
CA THR A 682 22.35 6.25 29.12
C THR A 682 21.47 7.35 28.54
N ALA A 683 20.15 7.15 28.49
CA ALA A 683 19.19 8.22 28.22
C ALA A 683 17.83 7.97 28.86
N TRP A 684 17.11 9.05 29.15
CA TRP A 684 15.74 9.05 29.67
C TRP A 684 14.97 10.29 29.22
N THR A 685 13.64 10.22 29.26
CA THR A 685 12.74 11.35 28.99
C THR A 685 12.42 12.15 30.27
N GLU A 686 11.75 13.30 30.13
CA GLU A 686 11.39 14.15 31.27
C GLU A 686 10.46 13.47 32.28
N ASP A 687 9.58 12.59 31.81
CA ASP A 687 8.68 11.72 32.59
C ASP A 687 9.43 10.56 33.29
N GLY A 688 10.77 10.49 33.17
CA GLY A 688 11.61 9.50 33.85
C GLY A 688 11.68 8.14 33.15
N VAL A 689 11.08 7.99 31.97
CA VAL A 689 11.10 6.73 31.22
C VAL A 689 12.48 6.49 30.60
N VAL A 690 13.01 5.28 30.77
CA VAL A 690 14.31 4.86 30.23
C VAL A 690 14.25 4.80 28.70
N MET A 691 15.20 5.46 28.04
CA MET A 691 15.24 5.60 26.58
C MET A 691 16.45 4.97 25.91
N ALA A 692 17.52 4.69 26.66
CA ALA A 692 18.66 3.93 26.16
C ALA A 692 19.40 3.20 27.29
N VAL A 693 19.96 2.04 26.96
CA VAL A 693 20.82 1.26 27.85
C VAL A 693 22.06 0.76 27.13
N GLU A 694 23.15 0.63 27.87
CA GLU A 694 24.43 0.09 27.37
C GLU A 694 25.01 -0.91 28.39
N ASN A 695 25.56 -2.04 27.96
CA ASN A 695 26.33 -2.89 28.87
C ASN A 695 27.75 -2.32 29.10
N LYS A 696 28.45 -2.85 30.10
CA LYS A 696 29.80 -2.39 30.49
C LYS A 696 30.83 -2.46 29.36
N ASP A 697 30.79 -3.55 28.58
CA ASP A 697 31.74 -3.79 27.49
C ASP A 697 31.35 -3.10 26.16
N LYS A 698 30.23 -2.37 26.15
CA LYS A 698 29.69 -1.64 24.98
C LYS A 698 29.47 -2.53 23.76
N THR A 699 29.13 -3.80 24.00
CA THR A 699 28.77 -4.82 23.00
C THR A 699 27.27 -5.07 22.91
N ILE A 700 26.50 -4.63 23.91
CA ILE A 700 25.03 -4.68 23.94
C ILE A 700 24.55 -3.25 24.16
N LEU A 701 23.93 -2.71 23.13
CA LEU A 701 23.44 -1.34 23.08
C LEU A 701 21.95 -1.40 22.75
N ALA A 702 21.14 -0.53 23.35
CA ALA A 702 19.73 -0.50 22.98
C ALA A 702 19.10 0.87 23.19
N VAL A 703 18.07 1.16 22.40
CA VAL A 703 17.24 2.36 22.48
C VAL A 703 15.76 1.99 22.51
N GLN A 704 14.95 2.74 23.26
CA GLN A 704 13.51 2.50 23.37
C GLN A 704 12.71 3.24 22.28
N PHE A 705 13.28 4.32 21.74
CA PHE A 705 12.71 5.10 20.65
C PHE A 705 13.10 4.53 19.28
N HIS A 706 12.50 5.07 18.22
CA HIS A 706 12.73 4.67 16.84
C HIS A 706 13.68 5.66 16.15
N PRO A 707 14.99 5.35 16.02
CA PRO A 707 15.93 6.23 15.31
C PRO A 707 15.55 6.40 13.82
N GLU A 708 14.84 5.44 13.24
CA GLU A 708 14.43 5.41 11.84
C GLU A 708 13.19 6.27 11.52
N SER A 709 12.40 6.64 12.54
CA SER A 709 11.17 7.43 12.38
C SER A 709 11.46 8.85 11.87
N ILE A 710 10.54 9.42 11.09
CA ILE A 710 10.58 10.83 10.67
C ILE A 710 10.64 11.79 11.85
N MET A 711 10.07 11.42 13.01
CA MET A 711 10.17 12.20 14.25
C MET A 711 11.60 12.24 14.83
N SER A 712 12.48 11.37 14.35
CA SER A 712 13.90 11.27 14.72
C SER A 712 14.83 11.71 13.60
N MET A 713 14.34 12.37 12.53
CA MET A 713 15.17 12.76 11.37
C MET A 713 15.89 14.11 11.51
N GLU A 714 15.57 14.92 12.53
CA GLU A 714 16.21 16.22 12.73
C GLU A 714 17.75 16.08 12.77
N GLU A 715 18.44 16.85 11.93
CA GLU A 715 19.92 16.81 11.75
C GLU A 715 20.50 15.40 11.49
N ASP A 716 19.75 14.51 10.84
CA ASP A 716 20.12 13.11 10.59
C ASP A 716 20.51 12.34 11.87
N GLN A 717 20.02 12.78 13.04
CA GLN A 717 20.41 12.21 14.34
C GLN A 717 20.19 10.69 14.41
N GLY A 718 19.11 10.18 13.83
CA GLY A 718 18.82 8.74 13.79
C GLY A 718 19.87 7.96 13.02
N PHE A 719 20.28 8.44 11.85
CA PHE A 719 21.36 7.84 11.07
C PHE A 719 22.71 7.93 11.80
N ARG A 720 22.97 9.06 12.47
CA ARG A 720 24.19 9.26 13.27
C ARG A 720 24.27 8.28 14.45
N ILE A 721 23.15 8.01 15.13
CA ILE A 721 23.06 6.97 16.15
C ILE A 721 23.47 5.61 15.56
N ILE A 722 22.93 5.23 14.39
CA ILE A 722 23.30 3.97 13.74
C ILE A 722 24.79 3.93 13.42
N THR A 723 25.39 5.01 12.94
CA THR A 723 26.84 5.04 12.67
C THR A 723 27.70 4.92 13.94
N ASN A 724 27.23 5.46 15.06
CA ASN A 724 27.96 5.42 16.33
C ASN A 724 28.04 4.01 16.93
N ILE A 725 27.00 3.18 16.71
CA ILE A 725 26.90 1.83 17.30
C ILE A 725 27.58 0.74 16.46
N LEU A 726 28.05 1.06 15.25
CA LEU A 726 28.73 0.08 14.41
C LEU A 726 30.04 -0.38 15.06
N PRO A 727 30.34 -1.69 15.07
CA PRO A 727 31.61 -2.21 15.54
C PRO A 727 32.78 -1.52 14.83
N LYS A 728 33.65 -0.85 15.59
CA LYS A 728 34.88 -0.24 15.05
C LYS A 728 35.84 -1.36 14.67
N ARG A 729 36.17 -1.49 13.38
CA ARG A 729 37.26 -2.40 12.96
C ARG A 729 38.57 -1.86 13.50
N GLY A 730 39.33 -2.73 14.16
CA GLY A 730 40.56 -2.39 14.86
C GLY A 730 41.47 -1.49 14.02
N GLY A 731 41.67 -0.27 14.50
CA GLY A 731 43.00 0.32 14.41
C GLY A 731 43.93 -0.64 15.14
N ALA A 732 45.03 -1.02 14.50
CA ALA A 732 46.10 -1.73 15.18
C ALA A 732 46.34 -1.03 16.53
N CYS A 733 46.28 -1.80 17.62
CA CYS A 733 46.96 -1.42 18.84
C CYS A 733 48.42 -1.20 18.43
N CYS A 734 48.82 0.05 18.24
CA CYS A 734 50.22 0.42 18.39
C CYS A 734 50.52 0.22 19.86
N ALA A 735 51.09 -0.94 20.17
CA ALA A 735 51.87 -1.16 21.38
C ALA A 735 53.06 -0.20 21.44
#